data_AF-A0A0M8PFJ9-F1
#
_entry.id   AF-A0A0M8PFJ9-F1
#
_cell.length_a   1.000
_cell.length_b   1.000
_cell.length_c   1.000
_cell.angle_alpha   90.00
_cell.angle_beta   90.00
_cell.angle_gamma   90.00
#
_symmetry.space_group_name_H-M   'P 1'
#
loop_
_entity.id
_entity.type
_entity.pdbx_description
1 polymer ?
#
loop_
_entity_poly.entity_id
_entity_poly.type
_entity_poly.pdbx_seq_one_letter_code
_entity_poly.pdbx_strand_id
1 'polypeptide(L)'
;MADVERHSYDVVVIGAGGAGLRAVIEARQRGLRVAVVCKSLFGKAHTVMAEGGCAAAMGNANPHDSWQVHFQDTMRGGKFLNNWRMAELHAREAPDRVWELETYGALFDRTPDGRISQRNFGGHTYPRLAHVGDRTGLELIRTMQQKIVSLQQEDYAATGDYDARVRVFAECTVTELLKDGEGRIAGAFGYWRESGRFVLFEAPAVVLATGGIGKSWKVTSNSWEYTGDGHALALRAGAALINMEFVQFHPTGMVWPPSVKGILVTEGVRGDGGVLKNSEDERFMFSYIPPVFKGQYAETEEEADRWYTDQENNRRTPDLLPRDEVARAINSEVKAGRGTPHGGVFLDIASRMPAEEIVRRLPSMHHQFKELADVDITAEAMEVGPTCHYVMGGIEVDPETGAASVPGLFAAGECSGGMHGSNRLGGNSLSDLLVFGRRAGLGAADYVQGLGHRPRIAEADVVAAARTALAPFDPAEPATAENPYTLHTGLQQCMQDLVGIIRRADEIARALDDLAALRARIRNVAVEGHRQFNPGWHLALDLRNMLLVSECVARAALLRTESRGGHTRDDHPSMDPNWRRTLLVCRTGDGGGSIPDVTVAPERQVPMRPDLLALFDVEELAKYYTDDELAEHPGRRP
;
A
#
# COMPACT_ATOMS: atom_id res chain seq x y z
N MET A 1 -14.51 -23.98 27.99
CA MET A 1 -13.60 -23.54 26.91
C MET A 1 -14.40 -23.53 25.62
N ALA A 2 -14.32 -22.47 24.83
CA ALA A 2 -14.89 -22.50 23.48
C ALA A 2 -14.17 -23.59 22.68
N ASP A 3 -14.90 -24.37 21.89
CA ASP A 3 -14.30 -25.30 20.93
C ASP A 3 -13.48 -24.50 19.91
N VAL A 4 -12.18 -24.77 19.81
CA VAL A 4 -11.23 -24.09 18.91
C VAL A 4 -10.78 -25.09 17.86
N GLU A 5 -11.09 -24.81 16.60
CA GLU A 5 -10.59 -25.60 15.47
C GLU A 5 -9.08 -25.41 15.34
N ARG A 6 -8.30 -26.49 15.19
CA ARG A 6 -6.84 -26.42 15.15
C ARG A 6 -6.28 -26.97 13.85
N HIS A 7 -5.34 -26.22 13.28
CA HIS A 7 -4.58 -26.61 12.11
C HIS A 7 -3.09 -26.45 12.34
N SER A 8 -2.28 -27.35 11.77
CA SER A 8 -0.83 -27.27 11.83
C SER A 8 -0.22 -27.15 10.44
N TYR A 9 0.59 -26.12 10.22
CA TYR A 9 1.21 -25.77 8.93
C TYR A 9 2.64 -25.29 9.14
N ASP A 10 3.49 -25.39 8.13
CA ASP A 10 4.87 -24.89 8.19
C ASP A 10 4.90 -23.36 8.12
N VAL A 11 4.08 -22.79 7.24
CA VAL A 11 3.94 -21.35 7.05
C VAL A 11 2.45 -20.98 7.04
N VAL A 12 2.09 -19.88 7.70
CA VAL A 12 0.78 -19.25 7.56
C VAL A 12 0.95 -17.92 6.86
N VAL A 13 0.32 -17.75 5.71
CA VAL A 13 0.29 -16.48 4.98
C VAL A 13 -1.05 -15.79 5.25
N ILE A 14 -1.01 -14.63 5.89
CA ILE A 14 -2.20 -13.84 6.23
C ILE A 14 -2.34 -12.72 5.21
N GLY A 15 -3.31 -12.88 4.32
CA GLY A 15 -3.56 -12.02 3.16
C GLY A 15 -3.39 -12.80 1.86
N ALA A 16 -4.42 -12.76 1.01
CA ALA A 16 -4.43 -13.42 -0.31
C ALA A 16 -4.39 -12.39 -1.47
N GLY A 17 -3.78 -11.23 -1.21
CA GLY A 17 -3.43 -10.25 -2.25
C GLY A 17 -2.16 -10.64 -3.01
N GLY A 18 -1.67 -9.75 -3.88
CA GLY A 18 -0.57 -10.09 -4.78
C GLY A 18 0.69 -10.61 -4.05
N ALA A 19 1.10 -9.94 -2.98
CA ALA A 19 2.28 -10.33 -2.19
C ALA A 19 2.08 -11.68 -1.48
N GLY A 20 0.89 -11.89 -0.92
CA GLY A 20 0.55 -13.12 -0.20
C GLY A 20 0.56 -14.33 -1.12
N LEU A 21 -0.12 -14.27 -2.27
CA LEU A 21 -0.12 -15.40 -3.22
C LEU A 21 1.30 -15.67 -3.75
N ARG A 22 2.10 -14.62 -3.99
CA ARG A 22 3.49 -14.78 -4.41
C ARG A 22 4.32 -15.50 -3.34
N ALA A 23 4.13 -15.18 -2.06
CA ALA A 23 4.79 -15.85 -0.94
C ALA A 23 4.37 -17.32 -0.80
N VAL A 24 3.07 -17.61 -0.99
CA VAL A 24 2.52 -18.98 -0.97
C VAL A 24 3.17 -19.84 -2.04
N ILE A 25 3.30 -19.32 -3.27
CA ILE A 25 3.92 -20.04 -4.38
C ILE A 25 5.35 -20.46 -4.04
N GLU A 26 6.18 -19.54 -3.52
CA GLU A 26 7.56 -19.88 -3.15
C GLU A 26 7.63 -20.89 -2.00
N ALA A 27 6.89 -20.65 -0.92
CA ALA A 27 6.93 -21.53 0.24
C ALA A 27 6.48 -22.95 -0.12
N ARG A 28 5.42 -23.09 -0.93
CA ARG A 28 4.98 -24.39 -1.45
C ARG A 28 6.06 -25.02 -2.32
N GLN A 29 6.65 -24.28 -3.26
CA GLN A 29 7.69 -24.81 -4.17
C GLN A 29 8.93 -25.32 -3.42
N ARG A 30 9.19 -24.82 -2.21
CA ARG A 30 10.21 -25.34 -1.27
C ARG A 30 9.77 -26.58 -0.50
N GLY A 31 8.59 -27.12 -0.81
CA GLY A 31 8.03 -28.36 -0.24
C GLY A 31 7.23 -28.16 1.04
N LEU A 32 7.01 -26.93 1.50
CA LEU A 32 6.36 -26.66 2.77
C LEU A 32 4.83 -26.70 2.69
N ARG A 33 4.19 -27.00 3.82
CA ARG A 33 2.74 -26.91 3.99
C ARG A 33 2.35 -25.48 4.37
N VAL A 34 1.51 -24.84 3.56
CA VAL A 34 1.14 -23.44 3.66
C VAL A 34 -0.37 -23.28 3.86
N ALA A 35 -0.77 -22.54 4.89
CA ALA A 35 -2.14 -22.04 5.03
C ALA A 35 -2.23 -20.63 4.43
N VAL A 36 -3.22 -20.39 3.59
CA VAL A 36 -3.54 -19.07 3.04
C VAL A 36 -4.79 -18.55 3.72
N VAL A 37 -4.66 -17.55 4.58
CA VAL A 37 -5.78 -17.00 5.36
C VAL A 37 -6.18 -15.66 4.76
N CYS A 38 -7.45 -15.49 4.38
CA CYS A 38 -7.95 -14.21 3.90
C CYS A 38 -9.29 -13.82 4.51
N LYS A 39 -9.40 -12.53 4.87
CA LYS A 39 -10.55 -11.93 5.52
C LYS A 39 -11.79 -11.87 4.62
N SER A 40 -11.60 -11.79 3.31
CA SER A 40 -12.65 -11.86 2.29
C SER A 40 -12.60 -13.16 1.48
N LEU A 41 -13.38 -13.19 0.41
CA LEU A 41 -13.35 -14.24 -0.59
C LEU A 41 -12.01 -14.29 -1.32
N PHE A 42 -11.54 -15.51 -1.58
CA PHE A 42 -10.33 -15.74 -2.34
C PHE A 42 -10.44 -15.13 -3.75
N GLY A 43 -9.45 -14.33 -4.14
CA GLY A 43 -9.45 -13.61 -5.43
C GLY A 43 -10.17 -12.27 -5.45
N LYS A 44 -10.59 -11.76 -4.29
CA LYS A 44 -11.23 -10.43 -4.15
C LYS A 44 -10.38 -9.39 -3.42
N ALA A 45 -9.13 -9.73 -3.09
CA ALA A 45 -8.20 -8.80 -2.47
C ALA A 45 -8.02 -7.52 -3.31
N HIS A 46 -7.81 -6.38 -2.65
CA HIS A 46 -7.75 -5.06 -3.28
C HIS A 46 -6.77 -4.92 -4.46
N THR A 47 -5.76 -5.78 -4.56
CA THR A 47 -4.90 -5.90 -5.73
C THR A 47 -5.69 -5.97 -7.04
N VAL A 48 -6.87 -6.59 -7.07
CA VAL A 48 -7.71 -6.68 -8.29
C VAL A 48 -8.16 -5.31 -8.83
N MET A 49 -8.18 -4.29 -7.97
CA MET A 49 -8.58 -2.92 -8.31
C MET A 49 -7.44 -2.10 -8.93
N ALA A 50 -6.23 -2.67 -9.08
CA ALA A 50 -5.13 -1.95 -9.68
C ALA A 50 -5.23 -1.95 -11.22
N GLU A 51 -5.26 -0.77 -11.80
CA GLU A 51 -5.57 -0.60 -13.24
C GLU A 51 -4.28 -0.38 -14.05
N GLY A 52 -3.49 0.62 -13.65
CA GLY A 52 -2.49 1.29 -14.50
C GLY A 52 -1.30 0.44 -14.99
N GLY A 53 -0.91 -0.63 -14.31
CA GLY A 53 0.18 -1.52 -14.74
C GLY A 53 1.22 -1.84 -13.67
N CYS A 54 2.13 -2.76 -14.00
CA CYS A 54 3.23 -3.25 -13.18
C CYS A 54 4.56 -2.68 -13.70
N ALA A 55 5.23 -1.85 -12.89
CA ALA A 55 6.47 -1.20 -13.32
C ALA A 55 7.64 -2.19 -13.34
N ALA A 56 8.25 -2.38 -14.52
CA ALA A 56 9.42 -3.23 -14.72
C ALA A 56 10.27 -2.72 -15.89
N ALA A 57 11.57 -2.51 -15.69
CA ALA A 57 12.49 -2.02 -16.73
C ALA A 57 12.86 -3.11 -17.77
N MET A 58 11.90 -3.49 -18.61
CA MET A 58 12.07 -4.54 -19.62
C MET A 58 12.72 -4.05 -20.93
N GLY A 59 12.76 -2.73 -21.16
CA GLY A 59 13.32 -2.15 -22.40
C GLY A 59 12.55 -2.49 -23.69
N ASN A 60 11.30 -2.97 -23.59
CA ASN A 60 10.51 -3.38 -24.76
C ASN A 60 9.96 -2.16 -25.52
N ALA A 61 9.49 -1.14 -24.80
CA ALA A 61 8.95 0.08 -25.40
C ALA A 61 10.01 1.16 -25.66
N ASN A 62 11.06 1.20 -24.83
CA ASN A 62 12.17 2.14 -25.00
C ASN A 62 13.50 1.44 -24.65
N PRO A 63 14.45 1.33 -25.60
CA PRO A 63 15.72 0.63 -25.38
C PRO A 63 16.68 1.34 -24.42
N HIS A 64 16.41 2.60 -24.03
CA HIS A 64 17.18 3.32 -23.03
C HIS A 64 16.77 3.01 -21.58
N ASP A 65 15.66 2.30 -21.37
CA ASP A 65 15.23 1.92 -20.02
C ASP A 65 16.14 0.81 -19.45
N SER A 66 16.41 0.90 -18.16
CA SER A 66 17.27 -0.05 -17.44
C SER A 66 16.92 -0.07 -15.95
N TRP A 67 17.39 -1.10 -15.23
CA TRP A 67 17.16 -1.18 -13.79
C TRP A 67 17.78 0.02 -13.04
N GLN A 68 18.88 0.60 -13.54
CA GLN A 68 19.48 1.80 -12.96
C GLN A 68 18.55 3.00 -13.07
N VAL A 69 17.92 3.20 -14.23
CA VAL A 69 16.94 4.28 -14.44
C VAL A 69 15.71 4.06 -13.57
N HIS A 70 15.22 2.82 -13.48
CA HIS A 70 14.09 2.49 -12.59
C HIS A 70 14.43 2.70 -11.11
N PHE A 71 15.64 2.36 -10.69
CA PHE A 71 16.15 2.67 -9.35
C PHE A 71 16.21 4.18 -9.10
N GLN A 72 16.79 4.95 -10.02
CA GLN A 72 16.88 6.41 -9.89
C GLN A 72 15.50 7.06 -9.76
N ASP A 73 14.55 6.67 -10.63
CA ASP A 73 13.18 7.18 -10.57
C ASP A 73 12.52 6.83 -9.24
N THR A 74 12.71 5.60 -8.75
CA THR A 74 12.15 5.16 -7.47
C THR A 74 12.73 5.95 -6.28
N MET A 75 14.05 6.18 -6.26
CA MET A 75 14.70 6.98 -5.22
C MET A 75 14.25 8.45 -5.27
N ARG A 76 14.13 9.05 -6.46
CA ARG A 76 13.58 10.41 -6.65
C ARG A 76 12.14 10.49 -6.18
N GLY A 77 11.33 9.50 -6.56
CA GLY A 77 9.92 9.39 -6.21
C GLY A 77 9.72 9.39 -4.70
N GLY A 78 10.50 8.58 -3.97
CA GLY A 78 10.48 8.52 -2.50
C GLY A 78 11.34 9.59 -1.82
N LYS A 79 11.78 10.62 -2.56
CA LYS A 79 12.57 11.77 -2.10
C LYS A 79 13.80 11.37 -1.29
N PHE A 80 14.47 10.30 -1.72
CA PHE A 80 15.69 9.72 -1.13
C PHE A 80 15.56 9.26 0.34
N LEU A 81 14.32 9.02 0.80
CA LEU A 81 14.03 8.39 2.09
C LEU A 81 13.89 6.86 1.98
N ASN A 82 13.77 6.32 0.77
CA ASN A 82 13.62 4.88 0.53
C ASN A 82 14.76 4.08 1.18
N ASN A 83 14.45 2.85 1.59
CA ASN A 83 15.49 1.85 1.80
C ASN A 83 16.12 1.53 0.43
N TRP A 84 17.33 2.03 0.22
CA TRP A 84 18.01 1.91 -1.08
C TRP A 84 18.22 0.46 -1.50
N ARG A 85 18.36 -0.46 -0.55
CA ARG A 85 18.54 -1.88 -0.88
C ARG A 85 17.24 -2.48 -1.41
N MET A 86 16.11 -2.15 -0.80
CA MET A 86 14.80 -2.55 -1.33
C MET A 86 14.58 -1.98 -2.73
N ALA A 87 14.87 -0.69 -2.94
CA ALA A 87 14.75 -0.06 -4.25
C ALA A 87 15.65 -0.70 -5.32
N GLU A 88 16.89 -1.08 -4.96
CA GLU A 88 17.80 -1.79 -5.86
C GLU A 88 17.27 -3.17 -6.24
N LEU A 89 16.84 -3.96 -5.24
CA LEU A 89 16.30 -5.30 -5.46
C LEU A 89 15.05 -5.25 -6.34
N HIS A 90 14.14 -4.34 -6.03
CA HIS A 90 12.93 -4.11 -6.81
C HIS A 90 13.23 -3.79 -8.27
N ALA A 91 14.08 -2.80 -8.53
CA ALA A 91 14.38 -2.36 -9.88
C ALA A 91 15.08 -3.46 -10.71
N ARG A 92 15.95 -4.26 -10.09
CA ARG A 92 16.65 -5.37 -10.75
C ARG A 92 15.75 -6.56 -11.04
N GLU A 93 14.86 -6.89 -10.11
CA GLU A 93 14.07 -8.13 -10.17
C GLU A 93 12.70 -7.98 -10.82
N ALA A 94 12.15 -6.76 -10.87
CA ALA A 94 10.83 -6.53 -11.45
C ALA A 94 10.66 -7.07 -12.88
N PRO A 95 11.64 -6.93 -13.81
CA PRO A 95 11.54 -7.56 -15.14
C PRO A 95 11.34 -9.07 -15.08
N ASP A 96 12.15 -9.78 -14.28
CA ASP A 96 12.04 -11.23 -14.15
C ASP A 96 10.71 -11.65 -13.52
N ARG A 97 10.17 -10.85 -12.59
CA ARG A 97 8.86 -11.11 -11.98
C ARG A 97 7.71 -10.94 -12.98
N VAL A 98 7.81 -9.98 -13.89
CA VAL A 98 6.81 -9.80 -14.97
C VAL A 98 6.88 -10.96 -15.97
N TRP A 99 8.09 -11.36 -16.39
CA TRP A 99 8.28 -12.54 -17.24
C TRP A 99 7.75 -13.81 -16.58
N GLU A 100 7.99 -13.99 -15.28
CA GLU A 100 7.47 -15.13 -14.52
C GLU A 100 5.94 -15.20 -14.54
N LEU A 101 5.24 -14.06 -14.38
CA LEU A 101 3.78 -14.03 -14.51
C LEU A 101 3.31 -14.48 -15.90
N GLU A 102 4.01 -14.10 -16.96
CA GLU A 102 3.70 -14.59 -18.31
C GLU A 102 3.89 -16.10 -18.40
N THR A 103 4.93 -16.68 -17.79
CA THR A 103 5.10 -18.15 -17.73
C THR A 103 4.00 -18.85 -16.94
N TYR A 104 3.36 -18.15 -16.01
CA TYR A 104 2.20 -18.66 -15.27
C TYR A 104 0.88 -18.51 -16.05
N GLY A 105 0.89 -17.77 -17.17
CA GLY A 105 -0.25 -17.61 -18.07
C GLY A 105 -0.82 -16.19 -18.15
N ALA A 106 -0.18 -15.17 -17.58
CA ALA A 106 -0.64 -13.77 -17.70
C ALA A 106 -0.63 -13.30 -19.16
N LEU A 107 -1.72 -12.66 -19.59
CA LEU A 107 -1.92 -12.18 -20.96
C LEU A 107 -1.70 -10.67 -21.08
N PHE A 108 -0.44 -10.24 -20.95
CA PHE A 108 -0.06 -8.84 -21.17
C PHE A 108 -0.36 -8.36 -22.59
N ASP A 109 -0.75 -7.09 -22.70
CA ASP A 109 -0.90 -6.38 -23.98
C ASP A 109 0.44 -6.41 -24.74
N ARG A 110 0.36 -6.41 -26.07
CA ARG A 110 1.53 -6.65 -26.93
C ARG A 110 1.89 -5.46 -27.79
N THR A 111 3.19 -5.30 -28.01
CA THR A 111 3.73 -4.49 -29.09
C THR A 111 3.48 -5.18 -30.45
N PRO A 112 3.60 -4.47 -31.59
CA PRO A 112 3.43 -5.08 -32.92
C PRO A 112 4.36 -6.26 -33.22
N ASP A 113 5.53 -6.31 -32.58
CA ASP A 113 6.51 -7.38 -32.69
C ASP A 113 6.36 -8.49 -31.61
N GLY A 114 5.27 -8.46 -30.83
CA GLY A 114 4.89 -9.54 -29.91
C GLY A 114 5.52 -9.51 -28.52
N ARG A 115 6.32 -8.48 -28.20
CA ARG A 115 6.84 -8.26 -26.84
C ARG A 115 5.76 -7.69 -25.92
N ILE A 116 6.00 -7.73 -24.61
CA ILE A 116 5.10 -7.12 -23.62
C ILE A 116 5.12 -5.60 -23.80
N SER A 117 3.93 -5.03 -24.01
CA SER A 117 3.68 -3.60 -24.12
C SER A 117 3.93 -2.90 -22.77
N GLN A 118 4.54 -1.72 -22.83
CA GLN A 118 4.80 -0.88 -21.66
C GLN A 118 4.28 0.54 -21.93
N ARG A 119 3.59 1.13 -20.95
CA ARG A 119 3.01 2.49 -21.07
C ARG A 119 3.65 3.51 -20.13
N ASN A 120 3.43 4.78 -20.43
CA ASN A 120 3.82 5.91 -19.60
C ASN A 120 2.98 5.97 -18.32
N PHE A 121 3.62 6.41 -17.22
CA PHE A 121 2.93 6.59 -15.93
C PHE A 121 3.70 7.55 -15.02
N GLY A 122 3.02 8.18 -14.05
CA GLY A 122 3.54 9.31 -13.29
C GLY A 122 4.87 9.01 -12.58
N GLY A 123 5.82 9.94 -12.74
CA GLY A 123 7.15 9.90 -12.10
C GLY A 123 8.17 8.90 -12.70
N HIS A 124 7.82 8.15 -13.74
CA HIS A 124 8.77 7.31 -14.48
C HIS A 124 9.40 8.06 -15.65
N THR A 125 10.71 7.94 -15.85
CA THR A 125 11.43 8.54 -16.98
C THR A 125 11.03 7.92 -18.32
N TYR A 126 10.88 6.59 -18.38
CA TYR A 126 10.52 5.85 -19.60
C TYR A 126 9.23 5.03 -19.42
N PRO A 127 8.53 4.69 -20.52
CA PRO A 127 7.39 3.77 -20.48
C PRO A 127 7.85 2.39 -19.99
N ARG A 128 7.42 2.02 -18.78
CA ARG A 128 7.85 0.74 -18.17
C ARG A 128 6.76 -0.07 -17.48
N LEU A 129 5.51 0.39 -17.54
CA LEU A 129 4.39 -0.31 -16.93
C LEU A 129 3.86 -1.38 -17.88
N ALA A 130 4.21 -2.63 -17.62
CA ALA A 130 3.59 -3.79 -18.23
C ALA A 130 2.12 -3.87 -17.79
N HIS A 131 1.19 -4.07 -18.73
CA HIS A 131 -0.23 -3.88 -18.46
C HIS A 131 -1.15 -4.79 -19.27
N VAL A 132 -2.41 -4.88 -18.82
CA VAL A 132 -3.52 -5.54 -19.51
C VAL A 132 -4.69 -4.57 -19.55
N GLY A 133 -4.90 -3.88 -20.68
CA GLY A 133 -5.89 -2.80 -20.76
C GLY A 133 -5.76 -1.84 -19.58
N ASP A 134 -6.83 -1.73 -18.78
CA ASP A 134 -6.92 -0.98 -17.52
C ASP A 134 -7.23 -1.89 -16.31
N ARG A 135 -6.80 -3.15 -16.32
CA ARG A 135 -7.16 -4.16 -15.30
C ARG A 135 -6.00 -5.06 -14.88
N THR A 136 -4.79 -4.51 -14.84
CA THR A 136 -3.55 -5.27 -14.65
C THR A 136 -3.52 -6.05 -13.32
N GLY A 137 -4.05 -5.47 -12.25
CA GLY A 137 -4.14 -6.10 -10.94
C GLY A 137 -5.06 -7.32 -10.91
N LEU A 138 -6.17 -7.26 -11.64
CA LEU A 138 -7.08 -8.40 -11.80
C LEU A 138 -6.39 -9.56 -12.52
N GLU A 139 -5.65 -9.28 -13.59
CA GLU A 139 -4.87 -10.30 -14.29
C GLU A 139 -3.85 -10.93 -13.35
N LEU A 140 -3.07 -10.11 -12.65
CA LEU A 140 -2.02 -10.56 -11.73
C LEU A 140 -2.58 -11.53 -10.66
N ILE A 141 -3.73 -11.19 -10.05
CA ILE A 141 -4.41 -12.07 -9.09
C ILE A 141 -4.88 -13.37 -9.76
N ARG A 142 -5.57 -13.29 -10.90
CA ARG A 142 -6.08 -14.48 -11.59
C ARG A 142 -4.96 -15.45 -11.97
N THR A 143 -3.87 -14.93 -12.52
CA THR A 143 -2.70 -15.73 -12.90
C THR A 143 -2.09 -16.44 -11.70
N MET A 144 -1.88 -15.76 -10.57
CA MET A 144 -1.32 -16.41 -9.38
C MET A 144 -2.30 -17.41 -8.74
N GLN A 145 -3.61 -17.15 -8.79
CA GLN A 145 -4.61 -18.14 -8.36
C GLN A 145 -4.55 -19.40 -9.23
N GLN A 146 -4.49 -19.24 -10.55
CA GLN A 146 -4.31 -20.37 -11.47
C GLN A 146 -3.01 -21.13 -11.21
N LYS A 147 -1.93 -20.41 -10.90
CA LYS A 147 -0.66 -21.04 -10.48
C LYS A 147 -0.83 -21.85 -9.21
N ILE A 148 -1.51 -21.32 -8.18
CA ILE A 148 -1.80 -22.07 -6.96
C ILE A 148 -2.64 -23.31 -7.25
N VAL A 149 -3.69 -23.21 -8.07
CA VAL A 149 -4.49 -24.37 -8.50
C VAL A 149 -3.63 -25.41 -9.19
N SER A 150 -2.71 -24.99 -10.08
CA SER A 150 -1.73 -25.90 -10.71
C SER A 150 -0.86 -26.61 -9.68
N LEU A 151 -0.40 -25.92 -8.63
CA LEU A 151 0.38 -26.53 -7.55
C LEU A 151 -0.47 -27.51 -6.73
N GLN A 152 -1.76 -27.23 -6.50
CA GLN A 152 -2.69 -28.15 -5.86
C GLN A 152 -2.95 -29.40 -6.73
N GLN A 153 -2.99 -29.28 -8.07
CA GLN A 153 -3.06 -30.45 -8.96
C GLN A 153 -1.82 -31.34 -8.82
N GLU A 154 -0.63 -30.73 -8.72
CA GLU A 154 0.60 -31.46 -8.43
C GLU A 154 0.55 -32.13 -7.05
N ASP A 155 0.00 -31.45 -6.03
CA ASP A 155 -0.18 -32.01 -4.68
C ASP A 155 -1.11 -33.23 -4.69
N TYR A 156 -2.23 -33.15 -5.43
CA TYR A 156 -3.16 -34.28 -5.60
C TYR A 156 -2.50 -35.44 -6.35
N ALA A 157 -1.73 -35.18 -7.40
CA ALA A 157 -0.99 -36.22 -8.11
C ALA A 157 0.01 -36.95 -7.20
N ALA A 158 0.62 -36.22 -6.25
CA ALA A 158 1.60 -36.77 -5.32
C ALA A 158 0.99 -37.45 -4.08
N THR A 159 -0.18 -37.00 -3.62
CA THR A 159 -0.71 -37.35 -2.28
C THR A 159 -2.17 -37.83 -2.27
N GLY A 160 -2.92 -37.63 -3.35
CA GLY A 160 -4.36 -37.89 -3.43
C GLY A 160 -5.23 -36.80 -2.80
N ASP A 161 -4.66 -35.68 -2.36
CA ASP A 161 -5.36 -34.55 -1.75
C ASP A 161 -4.88 -33.22 -2.35
N TYR A 162 -5.83 -32.43 -2.86
CA TYR A 162 -5.56 -31.10 -3.44
C TYR A 162 -5.02 -30.11 -2.40
N ASP A 163 -5.40 -30.28 -1.12
CA ASP A 163 -5.07 -29.36 -0.03
C ASP A 163 -3.87 -29.82 0.82
N ALA A 164 -3.18 -30.89 0.39
CA ALA A 164 -2.11 -31.52 1.17
C ALA A 164 -0.97 -30.56 1.54
N ARG A 165 -0.59 -29.65 0.63
CA ARG A 165 0.44 -28.63 0.88
C ARG A 165 -0.08 -27.20 0.86
N VAL A 166 -1.09 -26.86 0.07
CA VAL A 166 -1.66 -25.50 0.10
C VAL A 166 -3.15 -25.57 0.30
N ARG A 167 -3.64 -24.90 1.35
CA ARG A 167 -5.07 -24.77 1.64
C ARG A 167 -5.45 -23.31 1.86
N VAL A 168 -6.57 -22.92 1.25
CA VAL A 168 -7.14 -21.59 1.39
C VAL A 168 -8.24 -21.59 2.47
N PHE A 169 -8.14 -20.65 3.40
CA PHE A 169 -9.08 -20.36 4.46
C PHE A 169 -9.70 -18.99 4.19
N ALA A 170 -10.70 -18.97 3.32
CA ALA A 170 -11.42 -17.75 2.96
C ALA A 170 -12.42 -17.33 4.05
N GLU A 171 -12.73 -16.04 4.10
CA GLU A 171 -13.61 -15.45 5.12
C GLU A 171 -13.18 -15.78 6.56
N CYS A 172 -11.86 -15.83 6.77
CA CYS A 172 -11.22 -16.08 8.07
C CYS A 172 -10.41 -14.85 8.49
N THR A 173 -10.64 -14.36 9.71
CA THR A 173 -9.97 -13.16 10.24
C THR A 173 -9.02 -13.56 11.36
N VAL A 174 -7.74 -13.22 11.23
CA VAL A 174 -6.75 -13.36 12.30
C VAL A 174 -6.82 -12.13 13.20
N THR A 175 -6.91 -12.35 14.51
CA THR A 175 -7.01 -11.28 15.51
C THR A 175 -5.77 -11.16 16.37
N GLU A 176 -5.02 -12.25 16.57
CA GLU A 176 -3.79 -12.23 17.38
C GLU A 176 -2.72 -13.17 16.78
N LEU A 177 -1.45 -12.75 16.87
CA LEU A 177 -0.29 -13.62 16.65
C LEU A 177 0.17 -14.17 18.00
N LEU A 178 0.42 -15.47 18.05
CA LEU A 178 0.83 -16.14 19.29
C LEU A 178 2.33 -16.46 19.22
N LYS A 179 3.01 -16.26 20.35
CA LYS A 179 4.45 -16.49 20.50
C LYS A 179 4.70 -17.60 21.52
N ASP A 180 5.87 -18.22 21.43
CA ASP A 180 6.34 -19.12 22.49
C ASP A 180 7.01 -18.36 23.65
N GLY A 181 7.47 -19.09 24.67
CA GLY A 181 8.15 -18.51 25.83
C GLY A 181 9.48 -17.82 25.52
N GLU A 182 10.04 -17.99 24.32
CA GLU A 182 11.26 -17.32 23.85
C GLU A 182 10.94 -16.09 22.97
N GLY A 183 9.65 -15.78 22.77
CA GLY A 183 9.21 -14.64 21.97
C GLY A 183 9.22 -14.89 20.46
N ARG A 184 9.33 -16.14 20.00
CA ARG A 184 9.27 -16.52 18.58
C ARG A 184 7.83 -16.78 18.17
N ILE A 185 7.47 -16.50 16.93
CA ILE A 185 6.14 -16.83 16.39
C ILE A 185 5.89 -18.34 16.51
N ALA A 186 4.74 -18.70 17.07
CA ALA A 186 4.27 -20.07 17.21
C ALA A 186 2.92 -20.32 16.52
N GLY A 187 2.20 -19.27 16.12
CA GLY A 187 0.98 -19.39 15.35
C GLY A 187 0.14 -18.14 15.27
N ALA A 188 -1.09 -18.30 14.80
CA ALA A 188 -2.08 -17.25 14.64
C ALA A 188 -3.46 -17.71 15.12
N PHE A 189 -4.15 -16.85 15.88
CA PHE A 189 -5.50 -17.07 16.37
C PHE A 189 -6.49 -16.19 15.60
N GLY A 190 -7.62 -16.77 15.23
CA GLY A 190 -8.65 -16.07 14.48
C GLY A 190 -10.03 -16.70 14.60
N TYR A 191 -10.91 -16.31 13.71
CA TYR A 191 -12.26 -16.83 13.62
C TYR A 191 -12.78 -16.88 12.18
N TRP A 192 -13.69 -17.82 11.94
CA TRP A 192 -14.49 -17.87 10.72
C TRP A 192 -15.57 -16.78 10.77
N ARG A 193 -15.62 -15.88 9.78
CA ARG A 193 -16.57 -14.77 9.76
C ARG A 193 -18.02 -15.25 9.63
N GLU A 194 -18.27 -16.30 8.85
CA GLU A 194 -19.61 -16.88 8.67
C GLU A 194 -20.16 -17.46 9.99
N SER A 195 -19.40 -18.33 10.64
CA SER A 195 -19.89 -19.09 11.80
C SER A 195 -19.55 -18.46 13.16
N GLY A 196 -18.56 -17.57 13.21
CA GLY A 196 -17.99 -17.03 14.44
C GLY A 196 -17.17 -18.04 15.25
N ARG A 197 -16.93 -19.26 14.73
CA ARG A 197 -16.11 -20.28 15.39
C ARG A 197 -14.64 -19.86 15.41
N PHE A 198 -13.97 -20.15 16.51
CA PHE A 198 -12.54 -19.85 16.65
C PHE A 198 -11.70 -20.89 15.94
N VAL A 199 -10.59 -20.42 15.37
CA VAL A 199 -9.60 -21.23 14.67
C VAL A 199 -8.20 -20.83 15.12
N LEU A 200 -7.34 -21.82 15.26
CA LEU A 200 -5.93 -21.67 15.61
C LEU A 200 -5.07 -22.32 14.54
N PHE A 201 -4.11 -21.56 14.02
CA PHE A 201 -3.08 -22.04 13.12
C PHE A 201 -1.75 -22.14 13.88
N GLU A 202 -1.26 -23.36 14.10
CA GLU A 202 0.03 -23.63 14.72
C GLU A 202 1.12 -23.67 13.63
N ALA A 203 1.98 -22.65 13.61
CA ALA A 203 3.02 -22.51 12.61
C ALA A 203 4.24 -21.74 13.14
N PRO A 204 5.47 -22.22 12.86
CA PRO A 204 6.70 -21.53 13.25
C PRO A 204 6.93 -20.22 12.49
N ALA A 205 6.28 -20.03 11.34
CA ALA A 205 6.45 -18.85 10.51
C ALA A 205 5.10 -18.28 10.04
N VAL A 206 4.98 -16.96 10.11
CA VAL A 206 3.84 -16.18 9.61
C VAL A 206 4.32 -15.12 8.64
N VAL A 207 3.72 -15.05 7.46
CA VAL A 207 3.92 -13.95 6.49
C VAL A 207 2.68 -13.05 6.51
N LEU A 208 2.87 -11.78 6.86
CA LEU A 208 1.84 -10.75 6.78
C LEU A 208 1.85 -10.10 5.39
N ALA A 209 0.70 -10.15 4.70
CA ALA A 209 0.47 -9.55 3.39
C ALA A 209 -0.93 -8.92 3.33
N THR A 210 -1.29 -8.17 4.37
CA THR A 210 -2.68 -7.80 4.69
C THR A 210 -3.18 -6.51 4.03
N GLY A 211 -2.37 -5.85 3.22
CA GLY A 211 -2.72 -4.55 2.62
C GLY A 211 -2.58 -3.37 3.58
N GLY A 212 -3.20 -2.24 3.22
CA GLY A 212 -3.01 -0.94 3.86
C GLY A 212 -4.00 -0.59 4.98
N ILE A 213 -4.17 0.72 5.18
CA ILE A 213 -4.81 1.32 6.38
C ILE A 213 -5.94 2.29 6.06
N GLY A 214 -6.31 2.41 4.78
CA GLY A 214 -7.18 3.48 4.27
C GLY A 214 -8.57 3.56 4.90
N LYS A 215 -9.05 2.48 5.53
CA LYS A 215 -10.37 2.50 6.18
C LYS A 215 -10.44 3.37 7.45
N SER A 216 -9.28 3.86 7.89
CA SER A 216 -9.17 4.90 8.92
C SER A 216 -9.51 6.31 8.40
N TRP A 217 -9.59 6.54 7.08
CA TRP A 217 -10.04 7.79 6.48
C TRP A 217 -11.48 7.65 5.95
N LYS A 218 -12.20 8.77 5.90
CA LYS A 218 -13.57 8.82 5.39
C LYS A 218 -13.63 8.60 3.87
N VAL A 219 -12.75 9.28 3.12
CA VAL A 219 -12.67 9.17 1.66
C VAL A 219 -11.39 8.43 1.30
N THR A 220 -11.55 7.20 0.83
CA THR A 220 -10.44 6.32 0.44
C THR A 220 -10.80 5.53 -0.81
N SER A 221 -9.80 5.24 -1.64
CA SER A 221 -9.95 4.29 -2.73
C SER A 221 -9.84 2.84 -2.28
N ASN A 222 -9.44 2.58 -1.04
CA ASN A 222 -9.17 1.25 -0.54
C ASN A 222 -10.47 0.46 -0.28
N SER A 223 -10.39 -0.87 -0.48
CA SER A 223 -11.47 -1.79 -0.13
C SER A 223 -11.74 -1.76 1.38
N TRP A 224 -12.92 -2.25 1.78
CA TRP A 224 -13.35 -2.31 3.18
C TRP A 224 -12.39 -3.06 4.11
N GLU A 225 -11.56 -3.95 3.57
CA GLU A 225 -10.59 -4.78 4.31
C GLU A 225 -9.38 -4.02 4.84
N TYR A 226 -9.13 -2.78 4.41
CA TYR A 226 -7.92 -2.01 4.72
C TYR A 226 -7.97 -1.37 6.11
N THR A 227 -8.12 -2.21 7.13
CA THR A 227 -8.26 -1.83 8.55
C THR A 227 -6.93 -1.85 9.31
N GLY A 228 -5.80 -1.99 8.62
CA GLY A 228 -4.47 -1.99 9.24
C GLY A 228 -4.15 -3.25 10.05
N ASP A 229 -4.77 -4.39 9.71
CA ASP A 229 -4.70 -5.63 10.50
C ASP A 229 -3.26 -6.12 10.70
N GLY A 230 -2.49 -6.30 9.64
CA GLY A 230 -1.10 -6.76 9.72
C GLY A 230 -0.19 -5.80 10.47
N HIS A 231 -0.36 -4.48 10.28
CA HIS A 231 0.38 -3.45 11.01
C HIS A 231 0.16 -3.59 12.52
N ALA A 232 -1.11 -3.71 12.93
CA ALA A 232 -1.47 -3.83 14.33
C ALA A 232 -1.07 -5.19 14.93
N LEU A 233 -1.18 -6.29 14.17
CA LEU A 233 -0.73 -7.62 14.56
C LEU A 233 0.79 -7.64 14.79
N ALA A 234 1.56 -7.04 13.90
CA ALA A 234 3.02 -6.93 14.02
C ALA A 234 3.42 -6.12 15.26
N LEU A 235 2.80 -4.96 15.48
CA LEU A 235 3.02 -4.13 16.67
C LEU A 235 2.70 -4.87 17.97
N ARG A 236 1.57 -5.56 18.04
CA ARG A 236 1.19 -6.35 19.24
C ARG A 236 2.11 -7.56 19.45
N ALA A 237 2.68 -8.12 18.38
CA ALA A 237 3.69 -9.17 18.48
C ALA A 237 5.05 -8.64 18.95
N GLY A 238 5.29 -7.33 18.91
CA GLY A 238 6.55 -6.67 19.31
C GLY A 238 7.45 -6.27 18.14
N ALA A 239 6.97 -6.35 16.90
CA ALA A 239 7.66 -5.78 15.75
C ALA A 239 7.47 -4.25 15.68
N ALA A 240 8.29 -3.59 14.88
CA ALA A 240 8.22 -2.15 14.67
C ALA A 240 7.51 -1.81 13.35
N LEU A 241 6.88 -0.63 13.31
CA LEU A 241 6.49 0.02 12.05
C LEU A 241 7.41 1.21 11.79
N ILE A 242 7.68 1.52 10.54
CA ILE A 242 8.46 2.69 10.14
C ILE A 242 7.64 3.63 9.27
N ASN A 243 7.90 4.93 9.41
CA ASN A 243 7.48 5.95 8.44
C ASN A 243 5.96 6.02 8.22
N MET A 244 5.16 5.76 9.26
CA MET A 244 3.70 5.70 9.19
C MET A 244 3.05 7.04 8.83
N GLU A 245 3.74 8.17 9.00
CA GLU A 245 3.29 9.50 8.61
C GLU A 245 3.11 9.68 7.09
N PHE A 246 3.77 8.85 6.28
CA PHE A 246 3.69 8.93 4.83
C PHE A 246 2.50 8.12 4.30
N VAL A 247 1.40 8.84 4.04
CA VAL A 247 0.18 8.31 3.43
C VAL A 247 -0.03 9.05 2.11
N GLN A 248 -0.08 8.32 1.01
CA GLN A 248 -0.29 8.89 -0.31
C GLN A 248 -1.79 9.11 -0.54
N PHE A 249 -2.11 10.32 -0.99
CA PHE A 249 -3.40 10.68 -1.53
C PHE A 249 -3.30 10.66 -3.06
N HIS A 250 -4.10 9.83 -3.72
CA HIS A 250 -4.16 9.81 -5.18
C HIS A 250 -4.84 11.09 -5.67
N PRO A 251 -4.27 11.82 -6.65
CA PRO A 251 -4.80 13.12 -7.06
C PRO A 251 -6.19 13.02 -7.71
N THR A 252 -6.47 11.91 -8.39
CA THR A 252 -7.69 11.74 -9.20
C THR A 252 -8.59 10.63 -8.64
N GLY A 253 -9.12 10.80 -7.43
CA GLY A 253 -10.28 10.03 -6.97
C GLY A 253 -11.56 10.79 -7.30
N MET A 254 -12.62 10.10 -7.71
CA MET A 254 -13.90 10.74 -8.02
C MET A 254 -14.41 11.55 -6.82
N VAL A 255 -14.84 12.78 -7.06
CA VAL A 255 -15.49 13.60 -6.02
C VAL A 255 -17.01 13.60 -6.20
N TRP A 256 -17.46 13.54 -7.45
CA TRP A 256 -18.87 13.54 -7.82
C TRP A 256 -19.11 12.52 -8.96
N PRO A 257 -20.24 11.79 -8.96
CA PRO A 257 -21.32 11.80 -7.96
C PRO A 257 -20.98 11.06 -6.64
N PRO A 258 -21.80 11.23 -5.58
CA PRO A 258 -21.51 10.66 -4.27
C PRO A 258 -21.42 9.12 -4.26
N SER A 259 -22.11 8.45 -5.19
CA SER A 259 -22.11 6.99 -5.34
C SER A 259 -20.73 6.40 -5.70
N VAL A 260 -19.89 7.19 -6.36
CA VAL A 260 -18.54 6.79 -6.78
C VAL A 260 -17.45 7.58 -6.07
N LYS A 261 -17.79 8.38 -5.06
CA LYS A 261 -16.83 9.22 -4.35
C LYS A 261 -15.69 8.37 -3.77
N GLY A 262 -14.45 8.75 -4.08
CA GLY A 262 -13.23 8.04 -3.69
C GLY A 262 -12.85 6.87 -4.60
N ILE A 263 -13.70 6.46 -5.56
CA ILE A 263 -13.30 5.50 -6.59
C ILE A 263 -12.17 6.11 -7.41
N LEU A 264 -11.13 5.30 -7.62
CA LEU A 264 -9.94 5.69 -8.34
C LEU A 264 -10.26 5.97 -9.81
N VAL A 265 -9.72 7.07 -10.35
CA VAL A 265 -9.56 7.27 -11.79
C VAL A 265 -8.09 7.04 -12.13
N THR A 266 -7.77 5.99 -12.91
CA THR A 266 -6.37 5.64 -13.20
C THR A 266 -5.56 6.83 -13.70
N GLU A 267 -4.33 6.92 -13.22
CA GLU A 267 -3.34 7.85 -13.74
C GLU A 267 -2.99 7.58 -15.22
N GLY A 268 -3.34 6.41 -15.74
CA GLY A 268 -3.29 6.10 -17.17
C GLY A 268 -4.10 7.10 -18.02
N VAL A 269 -5.21 7.66 -17.52
CA VAL A 269 -5.98 8.71 -18.23
C VAL A 269 -5.08 9.90 -18.58
N ARG A 270 -4.26 10.35 -17.62
CA ARG A 270 -3.27 11.43 -17.83
C ARG A 270 -2.09 10.95 -18.68
N GLY A 271 -1.70 9.68 -18.54
CA GLY A 271 -0.67 9.06 -19.39
C GLY A 271 -1.06 8.95 -20.85
N ASP A 272 -2.37 8.89 -21.14
CA ASP A 272 -2.96 8.70 -22.47
C ASP A 272 -3.48 10.00 -23.11
N GLY A 273 -3.32 11.16 -22.48
CA GLY A 273 -3.67 12.47 -23.08
C GLY A 273 -4.69 13.30 -22.32
N GLY A 274 -5.29 12.77 -21.25
CA GLY A 274 -6.23 13.50 -20.40
C GLY A 274 -5.54 14.61 -19.60
N VAL A 275 -6.23 15.73 -19.41
CA VAL A 275 -5.68 16.96 -18.81
C VAL A 275 -6.46 17.39 -17.57
N LEU A 276 -5.77 18.00 -16.61
CA LEU A 276 -6.41 18.59 -15.43
C LEU A 276 -6.77 20.06 -15.69
N LYS A 277 -8.02 20.42 -15.42
CA LYS A 277 -8.55 21.78 -15.59
C LYS A 277 -9.27 22.27 -14.34
N ASN A 278 -9.15 23.56 -14.05
CA ASN A 278 -9.90 24.20 -12.97
C ASN A 278 -11.31 24.63 -13.45
N SER A 279 -12.09 25.28 -12.59
CA SER A 279 -13.45 25.74 -12.96
C SER A 279 -13.48 26.85 -14.01
N GLU A 280 -12.33 27.43 -14.34
CA GLU A 280 -12.16 28.50 -15.34
C GLU A 280 -11.68 27.93 -16.70
N ASP A 281 -11.69 26.60 -16.86
CA ASP A 281 -11.19 25.84 -18.03
C ASP A 281 -9.67 25.97 -18.25
N GLU A 282 -8.92 26.46 -17.25
CA GLU A 282 -7.46 26.59 -17.34
C GLU A 282 -6.76 25.27 -17.01
N ARG A 283 -5.77 24.88 -17.81
CA ARG A 283 -4.83 23.79 -17.48
C ARG A 283 -3.83 24.27 -16.43
N PHE A 284 -4.25 24.27 -15.18
CA PHE A 284 -3.54 24.93 -14.09
C PHE A 284 -2.17 24.33 -13.76
N MET A 285 -1.88 23.06 -14.10
CA MET A 285 -0.66 22.36 -13.66
C MET A 285 0.66 23.04 -14.09
N PHE A 286 0.66 23.84 -15.16
CA PHE A 286 1.83 24.62 -15.60
C PHE A 286 2.26 25.67 -14.56
N SER A 287 1.33 26.18 -13.75
CA SER A 287 1.59 27.14 -12.67
C SER A 287 2.16 26.50 -11.40
N TYR A 288 2.20 25.18 -11.34
CA TYR A 288 2.58 24.42 -10.13
C TYR A 288 3.86 23.60 -10.31
N ILE A 289 4.64 23.80 -11.37
CA ILE A 289 5.91 23.09 -11.59
C ILE A 289 6.92 23.50 -10.51
N PRO A 290 7.32 22.59 -9.59
CA PRO A 290 8.25 22.91 -8.54
C PRO A 290 9.65 23.26 -9.09
N PRO A 291 10.44 24.12 -8.41
CA PRO A 291 11.78 24.50 -8.86
C PRO A 291 12.70 23.31 -9.14
N VAL A 292 12.56 22.22 -8.37
CA VAL A 292 13.38 21.01 -8.52
C VAL A 292 13.16 20.28 -9.86
N PHE A 293 12.01 20.50 -10.50
CA PHE A 293 11.59 19.91 -11.78
C PHE A 293 11.64 20.90 -12.96
N LYS A 294 12.11 22.14 -12.73
CA LYS A 294 12.19 23.16 -13.78
C LYS A 294 13.06 22.68 -14.94
N GLY A 295 12.59 22.87 -16.16
CA GLY A 295 13.25 22.43 -17.39
C GLY A 295 13.10 20.93 -17.72
N GLN A 296 12.53 20.11 -16.83
CA GLN A 296 12.26 18.69 -17.09
C GLN A 296 10.87 18.44 -17.65
N TYR A 297 9.94 19.37 -17.41
CA TYR A 297 8.56 19.33 -17.87
C TYR A 297 8.30 20.43 -18.91
N ALA A 298 7.28 20.22 -19.73
CA ALA A 298 6.83 21.19 -20.72
C ALA A 298 6.42 22.50 -20.05
N GLU A 299 6.81 23.62 -20.67
CA GLU A 299 6.49 24.96 -20.19
C GLU A 299 5.27 25.56 -20.91
N THR A 300 4.85 24.95 -22.01
CA THR A 300 3.63 25.33 -22.75
C THR A 300 2.75 24.13 -23.04
N GLU A 301 1.46 24.37 -23.24
CA GLU A 301 0.49 23.33 -23.58
C GLU A 301 0.82 22.65 -24.91
N GLU A 302 1.30 23.39 -25.91
CA GLU A 302 1.62 22.84 -27.23
C GLU A 302 2.82 21.89 -27.16
N GLU A 303 3.81 22.19 -26.33
CA GLU A 303 4.93 21.28 -26.08
C GLU A 303 4.46 20.01 -25.36
N ALA A 304 3.64 20.17 -24.32
CA ALA A 304 3.07 19.06 -23.56
C ALA A 304 2.23 18.13 -24.44
N ASP A 305 1.48 18.69 -25.39
CA ASP A 305 0.62 17.94 -26.29
C ASP A 305 1.43 17.16 -27.34
N ARG A 306 2.52 17.74 -27.86
CA ARG A 306 3.43 17.05 -28.79
C ARG A 306 4.20 15.89 -28.14
N TRP A 307 4.40 15.93 -26.82
CA TRP A 307 5.06 14.85 -26.10
C TRP A 307 4.37 13.49 -26.23
N TYR A 308 3.04 13.45 -26.34
CA TYR A 308 2.31 12.18 -26.47
C TYR A 308 2.62 11.43 -27.78
N THR A 309 3.06 12.15 -28.83
CA THR A 309 3.42 11.57 -30.13
C THR A 309 4.93 11.54 -30.38
N ASP A 310 5.69 12.45 -29.76
CA ASP A 310 7.14 12.56 -29.92
C ASP A 310 7.80 12.90 -28.57
N GLN A 311 8.11 11.85 -27.81
CA GLN A 311 8.73 11.96 -26.48
C GLN A 311 10.22 12.31 -26.53
N GLU A 312 10.88 12.10 -27.68
CA GLU A 312 12.32 12.34 -27.81
C GLU A 312 12.63 13.83 -27.94
N ASN A 313 11.74 14.60 -28.58
CA ASN A 313 11.97 16.02 -28.88
C ASN A 313 11.12 16.99 -28.07
N ASN A 314 10.24 16.51 -27.18
CA ASN A 314 9.36 17.36 -26.38
C ASN A 314 9.45 16.98 -24.91
N ARG A 315 9.26 17.95 -24.02
CA ARG A 315 9.22 17.68 -22.58
C ARG A 315 7.86 17.18 -22.13
N ARG A 316 7.88 16.42 -21.05
CA ARG A 316 6.72 15.75 -20.48
C ARG A 316 5.69 16.74 -19.93
N THR A 317 4.40 16.43 -20.04
CA THR A 317 3.34 17.24 -19.43
C THR A 317 3.46 17.35 -17.89
N PRO A 318 3.22 18.53 -17.29
CA PRO A 318 3.13 18.67 -15.83
C PRO A 318 1.94 17.92 -15.21
N ASP A 319 0.93 17.50 -16.00
CA ASP A 319 -0.15 16.59 -15.54
C ASP A 319 0.39 15.24 -15.01
N LEU A 320 1.62 14.87 -15.40
CA LEU A 320 2.34 13.66 -14.99
C LEU A 320 3.46 13.93 -13.96
N LEU A 321 3.39 15.06 -13.26
CA LEU A 321 4.17 15.29 -12.04
C LEU A 321 3.89 14.19 -10.99
N PRO A 322 4.80 13.99 -10.02
CA PRO A 322 4.56 13.08 -8.90
C PRO A 322 3.24 13.38 -8.17
N ARG A 323 2.59 12.32 -7.68
CA ARG A 323 1.23 12.38 -7.11
C ARG A 323 1.07 13.40 -5.99
N ASP A 324 2.08 13.57 -5.14
CA ASP A 324 2.05 14.53 -4.06
C ASP A 324 2.02 15.99 -4.57
N GLU A 325 2.73 16.30 -5.65
CA GLU A 325 2.70 17.62 -6.29
C GLU A 325 1.31 17.91 -6.88
N VAL A 326 0.77 16.97 -7.66
CA VAL A 326 -0.56 17.12 -8.30
C VAL A 326 -1.66 17.25 -7.24
N ALA A 327 -1.62 16.44 -6.18
CA ALA A 327 -2.62 16.49 -5.12
C ALA A 327 -2.59 17.83 -4.35
N ARG A 328 -1.38 18.40 -4.11
CA ARG A 328 -1.23 19.74 -3.52
C ARG A 328 -1.73 20.85 -4.45
N ALA A 329 -1.46 20.75 -5.75
CA ALA A 329 -1.94 21.71 -6.74
C ALA A 329 -3.49 21.74 -6.78
N ILE A 330 -4.14 20.57 -6.83
CA ILE A 330 -5.61 20.47 -6.77
C ILE A 330 -6.17 21.12 -5.50
N ASN A 331 -5.57 20.82 -4.34
CA ASN A 331 -6.00 21.43 -3.08
C ASN A 331 -5.84 22.96 -3.08
N SER A 332 -4.79 23.48 -3.74
CA SER A 332 -4.55 24.91 -3.87
C SER A 332 -5.58 25.60 -4.77
N GLU A 333 -5.94 24.99 -5.91
CA GLU A 333 -7.02 25.48 -6.78
C GLU A 333 -8.37 25.54 -6.04
N VAL A 334 -8.71 24.48 -5.31
CA VAL A 334 -9.96 24.42 -4.54
C VAL A 334 -9.99 25.50 -3.45
N LYS A 335 -8.89 25.67 -2.69
CA LYS A 335 -8.78 26.72 -1.66
C LYS A 335 -8.86 28.13 -2.26
N ALA A 336 -8.38 28.31 -3.49
CA ALA A 336 -8.43 29.59 -4.20
C ALA A 336 -9.80 29.88 -4.86
N GLY A 337 -10.79 28.99 -4.68
CA GLY A 337 -12.13 29.17 -5.25
C GLY A 337 -12.26 28.79 -6.73
N ARG A 338 -11.22 28.18 -7.31
CA ARG A 338 -11.21 27.70 -8.71
C ARG A 338 -11.50 26.19 -8.84
N GLY A 339 -12.08 25.59 -7.80
CA GLY A 339 -12.48 24.19 -7.80
C GLY A 339 -13.83 23.94 -8.46
N THR A 340 -14.15 22.68 -8.73
CA THR A 340 -15.49 22.28 -9.18
C THR A 340 -16.55 22.56 -8.10
N PRO A 341 -17.86 22.62 -8.45
CA PRO A 341 -18.92 22.88 -7.48
C PRO A 341 -18.95 21.91 -6.28
N HIS A 342 -18.48 20.68 -6.46
CA HIS A 342 -18.47 19.63 -5.43
C HIS A 342 -17.13 19.48 -4.70
N GLY A 343 -16.15 20.32 -5.03
CA GLY A 343 -14.78 20.24 -4.58
C GLY A 343 -13.93 19.35 -5.49
N GLY A 344 -12.70 19.77 -5.79
CA GLY A 344 -11.83 19.11 -6.75
C GLY A 344 -11.62 19.94 -8.01
N VAL A 345 -11.19 19.27 -9.08
CA VAL A 345 -10.93 19.82 -10.42
C VAL A 345 -11.51 18.90 -11.49
N PHE A 346 -11.52 19.32 -12.75
CA PHE A 346 -11.93 18.48 -13.86
C PHE A 346 -10.75 17.69 -14.42
N LEU A 347 -10.96 16.39 -14.69
CA LEU A 347 -10.08 15.57 -15.52
C LEU A 347 -10.78 15.30 -16.85
N ASP A 348 -10.23 15.89 -17.91
CA ASP A 348 -10.84 15.92 -19.24
C ASP A 348 -10.02 15.10 -20.24
N ILE A 349 -10.59 13.96 -20.65
CA ILE A 349 -10.10 13.14 -21.77
C ILE A 349 -11.06 13.16 -22.96
N ALA A 350 -12.35 13.43 -22.71
CA ALA A 350 -13.40 13.46 -23.73
C ALA A 350 -13.12 14.51 -24.82
N SER A 351 -12.59 15.69 -24.44
CA SER A 351 -12.24 16.72 -25.43
C SER A 351 -10.93 16.43 -26.18
N ARG A 352 -10.17 15.41 -25.76
CA ARG A 352 -8.80 15.16 -26.20
C ARG A 352 -8.69 13.99 -27.17
N MET A 353 -9.66 13.09 -27.17
CA MET A 353 -9.58 11.81 -27.88
C MET A 353 -10.97 11.34 -28.34
N PRO A 354 -11.09 10.72 -29.53
CA PRO A 354 -12.36 10.12 -29.97
C PRO A 354 -12.86 9.04 -29.00
N ALA A 355 -14.18 8.96 -28.81
CA ALA A 355 -14.83 8.03 -27.89
C ALA A 355 -14.41 6.57 -28.09
N GLU A 356 -14.28 6.13 -29.34
CA GLU A 356 -13.85 4.77 -29.69
C GLU A 356 -12.44 4.42 -29.19
N GLU A 357 -11.53 5.40 -29.22
CA GLU A 357 -10.17 5.23 -28.73
C GLU A 357 -10.13 5.25 -27.20
N ILE A 358 -10.95 6.08 -26.55
CA ILE A 358 -11.13 6.08 -25.09
C ILE A 358 -11.63 4.71 -24.61
N VAL A 359 -12.69 4.18 -25.22
CA VAL A 359 -13.25 2.86 -24.87
C VAL A 359 -12.24 1.74 -25.12
N ARG A 360 -11.41 1.84 -26.18
CA ARG A 360 -10.37 0.85 -26.45
C ARG A 360 -9.27 0.85 -25.39
N ARG A 361 -8.86 2.02 -24.89
CA ARG A 361 -7.77 2.16 -23.91
C ARG A 361 -8.23 1.97 -22.46
N LEU A 362 -9.45 2.40 -22.14
CA LEU A 362 -10.04 2.45 -20.80
C LEU A 362 -11.39 1.71 -20.72
N PRO A 363 -11.47 0.45 -21.18
CA PRO A 363 -12.74 -0.26 -21.31
C PRO A 363 -13.42 -0.52 -19.96
N SER A 364 -12.65 -0.88 -18.93
CA SER A 364 -13.19 -1.20 -17.62
C SER A 364 -13.67 0.05 -16.91
N MET A 365 -12.92 1.16 -17.03
CA MET A 365 -13.32 2.45 -16.44
C MET A 365 -14.55 3.04 -17.10
N HIS A 366 -14.62 3.04 -18.44
CA HIS A 366 -15.81 3.51 -19.16
C HIS A 366 -17.04 2.70 -18.70
N HIS A 367 -16.93 1.37 -18.68
CA HIS A 367 -18.02 0.52 -18.20
C HIS A 367 -18.36 0.81 -16.73
N GLN A 368 -17.36 0.90 -15.84
CA GLN A 368 -17.55 1.09 -14.42
C GLN A 368 -18.28 2.41 -14.10
N PHE A 369 -17.82 3.52 -14.66
CA PHE A 369 -18.41 4.83 -14.37
C PHE A 369 -19.76 5.02 -15.05
N LYS A 370 -19.93 4.47 -16.26
CA LYS A 370 -21.22 4.50 -16.95
C LYS A 370 -22.27 3.68 -16.20
N GLU A 371 -21.95 2.48 -15.75
CA GLU A 371 -22.90 1.60 -15.05
C GLU A 371 -23.17 2.03 -13.60
N LEU A 372 -22.14 2.45 -12.84
CA LEU A 372 -22.29 2.75 -11.41
C LEU A 372 -22.79 4.16 -11.12
N ALA A 373 -22.57 5.10 -12.05
CA ALA A 373 -22.81 6.52 -11.81
C ALA A 373 -23.41 7.28 -12.99
N ASP A 374 -23.68 6.63 -14.12
CA ASP A 374 -24.10 7.26 -15.38
C ASP A 374 -23.14 8.37 -15.87
N VAL A 375 -21.87 8.29 -15.45
CA VAL A 375 -20.82 9.21 -15.89
C VAL A 375 -20.20 8.66 -17.17
N ASP A 376 -20.34 9.41 -18.27
CA ASP A 376 -19.79 9.02 -19.57
C ASP A 376 -18.46 9.73 -19.84
N ILE A 377 -17.36 9.03 -19.51
CA ILE A 377 -16.00 9.57 -19.68
C ILE A 377 -15.62 9.88 -21.14
N THR A 378 -16.44 9.47 -22.11
CA THR A 378 -16.25 9.79 -23.53
C THR A 378 -16.94 11.09 -23.94
N ALA A 379 -17.84 11.61 -23.11
CA ALA A 379 -18.68 12.76 -23.40
C ALA A 379 -18.44 13.94 -22.43
N GLU A 380 -18.07 13.67 -21.19
CA GLU A 380 -17.91 14.70 -20.15
C GLU A 380 -16.62 14.54 -19.33
N ALA A 381 -16.17 15.65 -18.72
CA ALA A 381 -15.03 15.65 -17.82
C ALA A 381 -15.43 15.14 -16.43
N MET A 382 -14.53 14.38 -15.79
CA MET A 382 -14.76 13.83 -14.44
C MET A 382 -14.39 14.85 -13.37
N GLU A 383 -15.21 15.01 -12.33
CA GLU A 383 -14.83 15.78 -11.13
C GLU A 383 -13.98 14.91 -10.21
N VAL A 384 -12.72 15.30 -10.02
CA VAL A 384 -11.72 14.50 -9.31
C VAL A 384 -10.96 15.31 -8.25
N GLY A 385 -10.47 14.62 -7.23
CA GLY A 385 -9.66 15.24 -6.18
C GLY A 385 -8.90 14.24 -5.30
N PRO A 386 -8.02 14.76 -4.41
CA PRO A 386 -7.17 13.93 -3.57
C PRO A 386 -7.94 12.94 -2.69
N THR A 387 -7.59 11.66 -2.77
CA THR A 387 -8.25 10.57 -2.03
C THR A 387 -7.21 9.66 -1.36
N CYS A 388 -7.41 9.28 -0.09
CA CYS A 388 -6.49 8.37 0.62
C CYS A 388 -6.35 7.03 -0.14
N HIS A 389 -5.12 6.63 -0.47
CA HIS A 389 -4.89 5.59 -1.46
C HIS A 389 -3.89 4.51 -1.06
N TYR A 390 -2.75 4.88 -0.48
CA TYR A 390 -1.67 3.93 -0.19
C TYR A 390 -0.85 4.41 1.01
N VAL A 391 -0.41 3.49 1.86
CA VAL A 391 0.53 3.81 2.95
C VAL A 391 1.95 3.39 2.57
N MET A 392 2.90 4.31 2.64
CA MET A 392 4.31 4.01 2.32
C MET A 392 5.10 3.50 3.52
N GLY A 393 4.68 3.91 4.73
CA GLY A 393 5.12 3.29 5.96
C GLY A 393 4.56 1.88 6.12
N GLY A 394 5.10 1.12 7.06
CA GLY A 394 4.64 -0.22 7.33
C GLY A 394 5.58 -0.98 8.26
N ILE A 395 5.40 -2.28 8.34
CA ILE A 395 6.24 -3.18 9.14
C ILE A 395 7.69 -3.07 8.66
N GLU A 396 8.61 -2.84 9.60
CA GLU A 396 10.04 -2.88 9.32
C GLU A 396 10.46 -4.31 9.00
N VAL A 397 11.10 -4.48 7.85
CA VAL A 397 11.57 -5.79 7.39
C VAL A 397 12.99 -5.72 6.85
N ASP A 398 13.70 -6.84 6.98
CA ASP A 398 14.94 -7.08 6.28
C ASP A 398 14.69 -7.12 4.75
N PRO A 399 15.41 -6.31 3.95
CA PRO A 399 15.20 -6.23 2.49
C PRO A 399 15.43 -7.55 1.74
N GLU A 400 16.29 -8.42 2.26
CA GLU A 400 16.67 -9.65 1.56
C GLU A 400 15.65 -10.77 1.79
N THR A 401 15.16 -10.88 3.01
CA THR A 401 14.38 -12.02 3.49
C THR A 401 12.92 -11.68 3.78
N GLY A 402 12.57 -10.40 3.93
CA GLY A 402 11.25 -9.96 4.40
C GLY A 402 10.99 -10.23 5.87
N ALA A 403 12.01 -10.63 6.65
CA ALA A 403 11.87 -10.91 8.08
C ALA A 403 11.67 -9.63 8.89
N ALA A 404 10.71 -9.62 9.80
CA ALA A 404 10.55 -8.57 10.81
C ALA A 404 11.43 -8.87 12.04
N SER A 405 11.48 -7.95 13.00
CA SER A 405 12.31 -8.09 14.21
C SER A 405 11.87 -9.22 15.15
N VAL A 406 10.64 -9.73 15.01
CA VAL A 406 10.13 -10.88 15.78
C VAL A 406 10.49 -12.17 15.03
N PRO A 407 11.25 -13.11 15.62
CA PRO A 407 11.65 -14.34 14.92
C PRO A 407 10.43 -15.15 14.46
N GLY A 408 10.44 -15.56 13.19
CA GLY A 408 9.33 -16.25 12.54
C GLY A 408 8.23 -15.33 11.99
N LEU A 409 8.35 -14.01 12.16
CA LEU A 409 7.45 -13.05 11.52
C LEU A 409 8.09 -12.46 10.25
N PHE A 410 7.33 -12.45 9.17
CA PHE A 410 7.71 -11.87 7.88
C PHE A 410 6.60 -10.93 7.39
N ALA A 411 6.93 -9.97 6.54
CA ALA A 411 5.93 -9.11 5.90
C ALA A 411 6.32 -8.72 4.47
N ALA A 412 5.31 -8.49 3.63
CA ALA A 412 5.50 -8.05 2.25
C ALA A 412 4.31 -7.26 1.70
N GLY A 413 4.56 -6.47 0.66
CA GLY A 413 3.58 -5.60 0.02
C GLY A 413 3.22 -4.39 0.87
N GLU A 414 2.01 -3.85 0.70
CA GLU A 414 1.60 -2.58 1.31
C GLU A 414 1.61 -2.55 2.85
N CYS A 415 1.64 -3.70 3.52
CA CYS A 415 1.81 -3.71 4.99
C CYS A 415 3.26 -3.62 5.45
N SER A 416 4.24 -3.66 4.54
CA SER A 416 5.67 -3.49 4.83
C SER A 416 6.15 -2.11 4.42
N GLY A 417 7.06 -1.53 5.20
CA GLY A 417 7.62 -0.20 4.96
C GLY A 417 8.96 -0.24 4.24
N GLY A 418 9.45 0.93 3.82
CA GLY A 418 10.84 1.14 3.40
C GLY A 418 11.02 1.30 1.89
N MET A 419 10.40 0.47 1.06
CA MET A 419 10.60 0.49 -0.40
C MET A 419 10.26 1.84 -1.04
N HIS A 420 9.16 2.48 -0.63
CA HIS A 420 8.60 3.64 -1.32
C HIS A 420 9.06 5.00 -0.77
N GLY A 421 9.88 5.00 0.28
CA GLY A 421 10.31 6.24 0.94
C GLY A 421 9.12 7.10 1.35
N SER A 422 9.17 8.40 1.03
CA SER A 422 8.09 9.32 1.37
C SER A 422 6.95 9.39 0.35
N ASN A 423 7.11 8.82 -0.85
CA ASN A 423 6.10 8.88 -1.91
C ASN A 423 6.31 7.77 -2.94
N ARG A 424 5.26 6.99 -3.17
CA ARG A 424 5.28 5.85 -4.08
C ARG A 424 5.06 6.29 -5.54
N LEU A 425 5.86 5.75 -6.46
CA LEU A 425 5.57 5.85 -7.90
C LEU A 425 4.43 4.92 -8.32
N GLY A 426 3.60 5.38 -9.25
CA GLY A 426 2.53 4.57 -9.82
C GLY A 426 3.07 3.28 -10.46
N GLY A 427 2.36 2.16 -10.38
CA GLY A 427 2.83 0.87 -10.88
C GLY A 427 3.94 0.16 -10.08
N ASN A 428 4.76 0.85 -9.28
CA ASN A 428 5.75 0.21 -8.42
C ASN A 428 5.12 -0.70 -7.34
N SER A 429 3.88 -0.41 -6.89
CA SER A 429 3.19 -1.25 -5.91
C SER A 429 3.02 -2.68 -6.43
N LEU A 430 2.56 -2.87 -7.68
CA LEU A 430 2.32 -4.21 -8.21
C LEU A 430 3.63 -5.01 -8.37
N SER A 431 4.72 -4.39 -8.79
CA SER A 431 6.02 -5.08 -8.87
C SER A 431 6.64 -5.33 -7.50
N ASP A 432 6.41 -4.45 -6.52
CA ASP A 432 6.75 -4.67 -5.10
C ASP A 432 6.09 -5.95 -4.58
N LEU A 433 4.77 -6.13 -4.82
CA LEU A 433 4.06 -7.34 -4.42
C LEU A 433 4.76 -8.62 -4.93
N LEU A 434 5.24 -8.60 -6.18
CA LEU A 434 5.89 -9.76 -6.79
C LEU A 434 7.32 -9.98 -6.30
N VAL A 435 8.10 -8.91 -6.11
CA VAL A 435 9.49 -9.02 -5.66
C VAL A 435 9.55 -9.39 -4.18
N PHE A 436 8.87 -8.63 -3.32
CA PHE A 436 8.96 -8.82 -1.88
C PHE A 436 8.04 -9.92 -1.37
N GLY A 437 6.92 -10.21 -2.05
CA GLY A 437 6.16 -11.42 -1.78
C GLY A 437 6.98 -12.68 -2.01
N ARG A 438 7.77 -12.72 -3.09
CA ARG A 438 8.71 -13.82 -3.36
C ARG A 438 9.75 -13.94 -2.25
N ARG A 439 10.40 -12.84 -1.90
CA ARG A 439 11.46 -12.80 -0.87
C ARG A 439 10.96 -13.21 0.50
N ALA A 440 9.79 -12.72 0.92
CA ALA A 440 9.17 -13.13 2.19
C ALA A 440 8.79 -14.63 2.21
N GLY A 441 8.30 -15.18 1.10
CA GLY A 441 8.03 -16.61 0.98
C GLY A 441 9.30 -17.47 1.10
N LEU A 442 10.40 -17.04 0.46
CA LEU A 442 11.70 -17.71 0.57
C LEU A 442 12.30 -17.57 1.97
N GLY A 443 12.28 -16.37 2.56
CA GLY A 443 12.78 -16.12 3.90
C GLY A 443 12.04 -16.94 4.97
N ALA A 444 10.71 -17.02 4.86
CA ALA A 444 9.91 -17.88 5.72
C ALA A 444 10.28 -19.36 5.54
N ALA A 445 10.49 -19.81 4.30
CA ALA A 445 10.87 -21.19 4.04
C ALA A 445 12.25 -21.55 4.61
N ASP A 446 13.24 -20.68 4.40
CA ASP A 446 14.60 -20.90 4.89
C ASP A 446 14.65 -20.85 6.42
N TYR A 447 13.87 -19.97 7.06
CA TYR A 447 13.71 -19.94 8.51
C TYR A 447 13.16 -21.26 9.03
N VAL A 448 12.06 -21.76 8.46
CA VAL A 448 11.45 -23.03 8.90
C VAL A 448 12.41 -24.21 8.73
N GLN A 449 13.13 -24.27 7.60
CA GLN A 449 14.11 -25.33 7.33
C GLN A 449 15.32 -25.27 8.28
N GLY A 450 15.65 -24.08 8.78
CA GLY A 450 16.74 -23.86 9.74
C GLY A 450 16.38 -24.15 11.21
N LEU A 451 15.10 -24.42 11.52
CA LEU A 451 14.68 -24.64 12.91
C LEU A 451 15.08 -26.02 13.43
N GLY A 452 15.71 -26.04 14.61
CA GLY A 452 15.94 -27.29 15.35
C GLY A 452 14.69 -27.84 16.03
N HIS A 453 13.74 -26.97 16.40
CA HIS A 453 12.46 -27.36 16.98
C HIS A 453 11.39 -26.31 16.67
N ARG A 454 10.13 -26.76 16.59
CA ARG A 454 8.98 -25.86 16.35
C ARG A 454 8.59 -25.15 17.65
N PRO A 455 8.39 -23.82 17.62
CA PRO A 455 7.78 -23.06 18.72
C PRO A 455 6.42 -23.65 19.10
N ARG A 456 6.04 -23.51 20.38
CA ARG A 456 4.78 -24.04 20.91
C ARG A 456 3.95 -22.92 21.54
N ILE A 457 2.65 -22.99 21.31
CA ILE A 457 1.67 -22.06 21.86
C ILE A 457 1.26 -22.55 23.26
N ALA A 458 1.19 -21.65 24.23
CA ALA A 458 0.62 -21.95 25.53
C ALA A 458 -0.92 -21.85 25.47
N GLU A 459 -1.62 -22.81 26.10
CA GLU A 459 -3.10 -22.80 26.09
C GLU A 459 -3.69 -21.54 26.75
N ALA A 460 -2.98 -20.96 27.72
CA ALA A 460 -3.36 -19.71 28.35
C ALA A 460 -3.46 -18.55 27.34
N ASP A 461 -2.59 -18.52 26.33
CA ASP A 461 -2.60 -17.47 25.29
C ASP A 461 -3.79 -17.63 24.35
N VAL A 462 -4.16 -18.88 24.03
CA VAL A 462 -5.37 -19.19 23.24
C VAL A 462 -6.63 -18.73 23.99
N VAL A 463 -6.71 -19.02 25.29
CA VAL A 463 -7.83 -18.58 26.15
C VAL A 463 -7.88 -17.05 26.25
N ALA A 464 -6.73 -16.39 26.39
CA ALA A 464 -6.66 -14.93 26.42
C ALA A 464 -7.11 -14.30 25.10
N ALA A 465 -6.66 -14.83 23.95
CA ALA A 465 -7.07 -14.36 22.63
C ALA A 465 -8.58 -14.53 22.40
N ALA A 466 -9.15 -15.69 22.79
CA ALA A 466 -10.59 -15.93 22.72
C ALA A 466 -11.38 -14.95 23.60
N ARG A 467 -10.92 -14.68 24.83
CA ARG A 467 -11.55 -13.70 25.72
C ARG A 467 -11.54 -12.30 25.13
N THR A 468 -10.40 -11.87 24.58
CA THR A 468 -10.29 -10.58 23.90
C THR A 468 -11.25 -10.49 22.71
N ALA A 469 -11.36 -11.56 21.91
CA ALA A 469 -12.29 -11.61 20.79
C ALA A 469 -13.76 -11.56 21.24
N LEU A 470 -14.11 -12.12 22.40
CA LEU A 470 -15.49 -12.13 22.92
C LEU A 470 -15.88 -10.86 23.69
N ALA A 471 -14.92 -10.03 24.09
CA ALA A 471 -15.16 -8.84 24.92
C ALA A 471 -16.30 -7.92 24.42
N PRO A 472 -16.48 -7.67 23.10
CA PRO A 472 -17.59 -6.85 22.62
C PRO A 472 -18.99 -7.38 22.92
N PHE A 473 -19.16 -8.68 23.21
CA PHE A 473 -20.45 -9.26 23.58
C PHE A 473 -20.76 -9.14 25.08
N ASP A 474 -19.75 -8.81 25.89
CA ASP A 474 -19.87 -8.74 27.35
C ASP A 474 -19.17 -7.45 27.84
N PRO A 475 -19.75 -6.27 27.54
CA PRO A 475 -19.15 -5.00 27.92
C PRO A 475 -19.13 -4.85 29.44
N ALA A 476 -18.00 -4.39 29.99
CA ALA A 476 -17.82 -4.24 31.43
C ALA A 476 -18.84 -3.30 32.10
N GLU A 477 -19.28 -2.27 31.37
CA GLU A 477 -20.29 -1.29 31.82
C GLU A 477 -21.42 -1.17 30.78
N PRO A 478 -22.47 -2.02 30.85
CA PRO A 478 -23.56 -2.02 29.86
C PRO A 478 -24.31 -0.69 29.75
N ALA A 479 -24.37 0.10 30.82
CA ALA A 479 -25.01 1.42 30.82
C ALA A 479 -24.29 2.45 29.94
N THR A 480 -23.01 2.22 29.63
CA THR A 480 -22.18 3.07 28.76
C THR A 480 -21.86 2.40 27.43
N ALA A 481 -22.59 1.34 27.07
CA ALA A 481 -22.36 0.58 25.85
C ALA A 481 -22.34 1.49 24.60
N GLU A 482 -21.33 1.31 23.76
CA GLU A 482 -21.11 2.14 22.58
C GLU A 482 -21.20 1.33 21.29
N ASN A 483 -21.78 1.95 20.27
CA ASN A 483 -21.91 1.36 18.95
C ASN A 483 -20.57 1.48 18.18
N PRO A 484 -20.01 0.38 17.63
CA PRO A 484 -18.74 0.42 16.90
C PRO A 484 -18.78 1.34 15.67
N TYR A 485 -19.90 1.43 14.95
CA TYR A 485 -20.03 2.29 13.77
C TYR A 485 -19.92 3.78 14.12
N THR A 486 -20.37 4.18 15.31
CA THR A 486 -20.26 5.56 15.80
C THR A 486 -18.80 5.92 16.07
N LEU A 487 -18.04 5.04 16.75
CA LEU A 487 -16.61 5.25 16.98
C LEU A 487 -15.83 5.23 15.67
N HIS A 488 -16.17 4.33 14.74
CA HIS A 488 -15.53 4.28 13.42
C HIS A 488 -15.75 5.57 12.63
N THR A 489 -16.97 6.10 12.63
CA THR A 489 -17.28 7.39 11.98
C THR A 489 -16.46 8.52 12.61
N GLY A 490 -16.35 8.55 13.94
CA GLY A 490 -15.53 9.52 14.66
C GLY A 490 -14.05 9.45 14.27
N LEU A 491 -13.50 8.22 14.22
CA LEU A 491 -12.13 7.98 13.76
C LEU A 491 -11.92 8.46 12.32
N GLN A 492 -12.81 8.09 11.41
CA GLN A 492 -12.72 8.47 10.00
C GLN A 492 -12.76 9.99 9.81
N GLN A 493 -13.60 10.68 10.57
CA GLN A 493 -13.70 12.13 10.51
C GLN A 493 -12.43 12.80 11.08
N CYS A 494 -11.95 12.33 12.24
CA CYS A 494 -10.70 12.80 12.85
C CYS A 494 -9.51 12.68 11.87
N MET A 495 -9.31 11.51 11.27
CA MET A 495 -8.20 11.30 10.34
C MET A 495 -8.37 12.09 9.03
N GLN A 496 -9.61 12.20 8.52
CA GLN A 496 -9.90 12.95 7.30
C GLN A 496 -9.61 14.44 7.44
N ASP A 497 -10.00 15.03 8.57
CA ASP A 497 -9.95 16.47 8.78
C ASP A 497 -8.59 16.92 9.33
N LEU A 498 -8.00 16.16 10.24
CA LEU A 498 -6.84 16.60 11.03
C LEU A 498 -5.52 15.91 10.62
N VAL A 499 -5.60 14.76 9.94
CA VAL A 499 -4.44 13.97 9.50
C VAL A 499 -4.58 13.63 8.00
N GLY A 500 -5.02 14.62 7.23
CA GLY A 500 -5.23 14.53 5.79
C GLY A 500 -3.96 14.76 4.96
N ILE A 501 -4.17 15.30 3.75
CA ILE A 501 -3.11 15.64 2.79
C ILE A 501 -2.19 16.76 3.30
N ILE A 502 -2.79 17.82 3.81
CA ILE A 502 -2.11 18.98 4.39
C ILE A 502 -2.34 18.95 5.89
N ARG A 503 -1.30 19.19 6.69
CA ARG A 503 -1.36 19.05 8.15
C ARG A 503 -0.69 20.25 8.85
N ARG A 504 -1.08 20.50 10.09
CA ARG A 504 -0.49 21.52 10.98
C ARG A 504 -0.31 20.97 12.41
N ALA A 505 0.58 21.56 13.20
CA ALA A 505 0.96 20.99 14.51
C ALA A 505 -0.23 20.92 15.45
N ASP A 506 -1.01 22.00 15.49
CA ASP A 506 -2.19 22.15 16.33
C ASP A 506 -3.31 21.17 15.93
N GLU A 507 -3.53 20.97 14.63
CA GLU A 507 -4.51 20.01 14.12
C GLU A 507 -4.12 18.56 14.46
N ILE A 508 -2.84 18.19 14.27
CA ILE A 508 -2.38 16.83 14.60
C ILE A 508 -2.39 16.61 16.12
N ALA A 509 -2.02 17.61 16.92
CA ALA A 509 -2.11 17.52 18.38
C ALA A 509 -3.56 17.28 18.83
N ARG A 510 -4.51 18.01 18.25
CA ARG A 510 -5.94 17.76 18.47
C ARG A 510 -6.36 16.35 18.03
N ALA A 511 -5.85 15.87 16.89
CA ALA A 511 -6.12 14.51 16.44
C ALA A 511 -5.65 13.47 17.46
N LEU A 512 -4.49 13.67 18.09
CA LEU A 512 -3.99 12.77 19.15
C LEU A 512 -4.89 12.79 20.38
N ASP A 513 -5.42 13.94 20.78
CA ASP A 513 -6.39 14.06 21.87
C ASP A 513 -7.70 13.32 21.52
N ASP A 514 -8.22 13.51 20.30
CA ASP A 514 -9.43 12.86 19.81
C ASP A 514 -9.24 11.32 19.72
N LEU A 515 -8.09 10.86 19.23
CA LEU A 515 -7.72 9.45 19.18
C LEU A 515 -7.59 8.84 20.59
N ALA A 516 -7.00 9.57 21.55
CA ALA A 516 -6.92 9.14 22.94
C ALA A 516 -8.31 9.01 23.58
N ALA A 517 -9.22 9.95 23.30
CA ALA A 517 -10.60 9.90 23.76
C ALA A 517 -11.36 8.70 23.15
N LEU A 518 -11.20 8.44 21.85
CA LEU A 518 -11.77 7.26 21.19
C LEU A 518 -11.19 5.95 21.75
N ARG A 519 -9.89 5.92 22.03
CA ARG A 519 -9.23 4.75 22.65
C ARG A 519 -9.74 4.46 24.05
N ALA A 520 -10.03 5.47 24.88
CA ALA A 520 -10.64 5.26 26.19
C ALA A 520 -12.05 4.64 26.09
N ARG A 521 -12.79 4.99 25.04
CA ARG A 521 -14.16 4.55 24.77
C ARG A 521 -14.27 3.15 24.18
N ILE A 522 -13.21 2.62 23.56
CA ILE A 522 -13.30 1.30 22.90
C ILE A 522 -13.64 0.15 23.85
N ARG A 523 -13.27 0.26 25.14
CA ARG A 523 -13.61 -0.73 26.17
C ARG A 523 -15.13 -0.86 26.42
N ASN A 524 -15.89 0.17 26.02
CA ASN A 524 -17.33 0.22 26.16
C ASN A 524 -18.03 -0.25 24.88
N VAL A 525 -17.31 -0.57 23.80
CA VAL A 525 -17.92 -1.06 22.56
C VAL A 525 -18.66 -2.35 22.85
N ALA A 526 -19.95 -2.36 22.50
CA ALA A 526 -20.81 -3.50 22.67
C ALA A 526 -21.45 -3.87 21.32
N VAL A 527 -21.72 -5.16 21.14
CA VAL A 527 -22.39 -5.67 19.94
C VAL A 527 -23.54 -6.58 20.35
N GLU A 528 -24.65 -6.47 19.63
CA GLU A 528 -25.83 -7.29 19.86
C GLU A 528 -25.79 -8.59 19.03
N GLY A 529 -26.64 -9.54 19.39
CA GLY A 529 -26.84 -10.79 18.67
C GLY A 529 -25.78 -11.85 18.96
N HIS A 530 -25.52 -12.68 17.95
CA HIS A 530 -24.58 -13.81 18.05
C HIS A 530 -23.37 -13.58 17.16
N ARG A 531 -22.34 -14.45 17.26
CA ARG A 531 -21.10 -14.33 16.49
C ARG A 531 -21.23 -14.62 15.00
N GLN A 532 -22.25 -15.37 14.59
CA GLN A 532 -22.45 -15.79 13.21
C GLN A 532 -22.67 -14.57 12.32
N PHE A 533 -21.76 -14.34 11.37
CA PHE A 533 -21.78 -13.24 10.42
C PHE A 533 -22.22 -11.90 11.04
N ASN A 534 -21.50 -11.46 12.09
CA ASN A 534 -21.83 -10.25 12.85
C ASN A 534 -20.94 -9.07 12.45
N PRO A 535 -21.41 -8.13 11.60
CA PRO A 535 -20.56 -7.05 11.10
C PRO A 535 -20.18 -6.04 12.20
N GLY A 536 -21.02 -5.88 13.23
CA GLY A 536 -20.69 -5.05 14.38
C GLY A 536 -19.52 -5.62 15.17
N TRP A 537 -19.52 -6.93 15.41
CA TRP A 537 -18.40 -7.63 16.05
C TRP A 537 -17.12 -7.57 15.22
N HIS A 538 -17.21 -7.77 13.91
CA HIS A 538 -16.07 -7.64 13.01
C HIS A 538 -15.46 -6.24 13.10
N LEU A 539 -16.29 -5.19 13.03
CA LEU A 539 -15.83 -3.82 13.14
C LEU A 539 -15.26 -3.49 14.52
N ALA A 540 -15.84 -4.02 15.60
CA ALA A 540 -15.33 -3.83 16.96
C ALA A 540 -13.89 -4.35 17.11
N LEU A 541 -13.57 -5.48 16.48
CA LEU A 541 -12.22 -6.03 16.45
C LEU A 541 -11.29 -5.19 15.56
N ASP A 542 -11.76 -4.77 14.39
CA ASP A 542 -10.99 -3.94 13.44
C ASP A 542 -10.66 -2.55 14.00
N LEU A 543 -11.55 -1.97 14.82
CA LEU A 543 -11.34 -0.66 15.44
C LEU A 543 -10.09 -0.61 16.33
N ARG A 544 -9.75 -1.72 17.00
CA ARG A 544 -8.51 -1.83 17.79
C ARG A 544 -7.28 -1.63 16.90
N ASN A 545 -7.31 -2.19 15.70
CA ASN A 545 -6.22 -2.08 14.73
C ASN A 545 -6.16 -0.65 14.17
N MET A 546 -7.29 -0.12 13.71
CA MET A 546 -7.35 1.22 13.11
C MET A 546 -6.93 2.32 14.09
N LEU A 547 -7.34 2.27 15.36
CA LEU A 547 -6.92 3.25 16.37
C LEU A 547 -5.41 3.18 16.64
N LEU A 548 -4.85 1.97 16.84
CA LEU A 548 -3.43 1.78 17.10
C LEU A 548 -2.57 2.35 15.95
N VAL A 549 -2.97 2.04 14.72
CA VAL A 549 -2.26 2.47 13.52
C VAL A 549 -2.44 3.97 13.26
N SER A 550 -3.64 4.52 13.49
CA SER A 550 -3.90 5.96 13.37
C SER A 550 -3.07 6.77 14.36
N GLU A 551 -2.89 6.27 15.59
CA GLU A 551 -2.00 6.88 16.58
C GLU A 551 -0.54 6.89 16.10
N CYS A 552 -0.06 5.80 15.48
CA CYS A 552 1.28 5.77 14.86
C CYS A 552 1.43 6.85 13.77
N VAL A 553 0.46 6.96 12.87
CA VAL A 553 0.45 7.95 11.78
C VAL A 553 0.49 9.37 12.35
N ALA A 554 -0.39 9.69 13.30
CA ALA A 554 -0.50 11.03 13.88
C ALA A 554 0.74 11.41 14.70
N ARG A 555 1.26 10.52 15.55
CA ARG A 555 2.47 10.79 16.35
C ARG A 555 3.70 11.01 15.47
N ALA A 556 3.89 10.16 14.46
CA ALA A 556 5.00 10.33 13.52
C ALA A 556 4.85 11.62 12.70
N ALA A 557 3.63 11.97 12.29
CA ALA A 557 3.35 13.20 11.56
C ALA A 557 3.51 14.48 12.39
N LEU A 558 3.34 14.40 13.72
CA LEU A 558 3.63 15.50 14.63
C LEU A 558 5.14 15.67 14.85
N LEU A 559 5.86 14.56 14.97
CA LEU A 559 7.31 14.56 15.23
C LEU A 559 8.13 15.03 14.03
N ARG A 560 7.71 14.70 12.81
CA ARG A 560 8.38 15.15 11.58
C ARG A 560 8.03 16.61 11.30
N THR A 561 9.02 17.49 11.40
CA THR A 561 8.88 18.95 11.20
C THR A 561 9.43 19.40 9.85
N GLU A 562 8.99 18.75 8.77
CA GLU A 562 9.31 19.08 7.38
C GLU A 562 8.13 18.73 6.46
N SER A 563 8.21 19.10 5.18
CA SER A 563 7.33 18.60 4.13
C SER A 563 8.09 17.75 3.12
N ARG A 564 7.66 16.50 2.92
CA ARG A 564 8.30 15.54 2.02
C ARG A 564 7.28 14.51 1.52
N GLY A 565 7.07 14.44 0.20
CA GLY A 565 6.20 13.44 -0.42
C GLY A 565 4.77 13.44 0.15
N GLY A 566 4.27 12.28 0.57
CA GLY A 566 2.96 12.08 1.19
C GLY A 566 2.80 12.64 2.61
N HIS A 567 3.76 13.43 3.08
CA HIS A 567 3.67 14.19 4.33
C HIS A 567 3.90 15.67 4.02
N THR A 568 2.86 16.50 4.15
CA THR A 568 2.94 17.95 3.94
C THR A 568 2.48 18.69 5.19
N ARG A 569 3.30 19.65 5.62
CA ARG A 569 3.11 20.52 6.78
C ARG A 569 3.05 21.98 6.34
N ASP A 570 1.91 22.63 6.52
CA ASP A 570 1.78 24.04 6.14
C ASP A 570 2.67 24.97 7.00
N ASP A 571 2.94 24.57 8.25
CA ASP A 571 3.82 25.26 9.18
C ASP A 571 5.31 24.84 9.08
N HIS A 572 5.61 23.80 8.29
CA HIS A 572 6.96 23.39 7.90
C HIS A 572 6.98 23.05 6.39
N PRO A 573 6.78 24.04 5.50
CA PRO A 573 6.45 23.78 4.09
C PRO A 573 7.63 23.28 3.26
N SER A 574 8.86 23.40 3.77
CA SER A 574 10.07 23.01 3.07
C SER A 574 10.54 21.61 3.48
N MET A 575 11.22 20.95 2.55
CA MET A 575 11.95 19.72 2.80
C MET A 575 13.25 20.06 3.54
N ASP A 576 13.56 19.34 4.62
CA ASP A 576 14.80 19.54 5.39
C ASP A 576 15.74 18.35 5.17
N PRO A 577 16.94 18.56 4.61
CA PRO A 577 17.93 17.50 4.38
C PRO A 577 18.26 16.66 5.63
N ASN A 578 18.16 17.21 6.84
CA ASN A 578 18.48 16.49 8.09
C ASN A 578 17.53 15.34 8.40
N TRP A 579 16.30 15.41 7.89
CA TRP A 579 15.27 14.40 8.05
C TRP A 579 15.37 13.26 7.03
N ARG A 580 16.10 13.45 5.92
CA ARG A 580 16.24 12.48 4.81
C ARG A 580 16.73 11.10 5.26
N ARG A 581 17.60 11.06 6.27
CA ARG A 581 18.17 9.81 6.83
C ARG A 581 17.49 9.33 8.11
N THR A 582 16.37 9.94 8.49
CA THR A 582 15.67 9.65 9.75
C THR A 582 14.38 8.90 9.46
N LEU A 583 14.34 7.66 9.92
CA LEU A 583 13.12 6.86 10.01
C LEU A 583 12.40 7.21 11.31
N LEU A 584 11.07 7.29 11.27
CA LEU A 584 10.26 7.37 12.48
C LEU A 584 9.72 5.98 12.80
N VAL A 585 10.21 5.40 13.89
CA VAL A 585 9.96 4.01 14.26
C VAL A 585 8.93 3.95 15.37
N CYS A 586 7.79 3.32 15.08
CA CYS A 586 6.69 3.11 16.00
C CYS A 586 6.86 1.76 16.69
N ARG A 587 6.83 1.76 18.03
CA ARG A 587 6.85 0.55 18.86
C ARG A 587 5.77 0.59 19.93
N THR A 588 5.32 -0.58 20.34
CA THR A 588 4.40 -0.74 21.47
C THR A 588 5.17 -0.68 22.79
N GLY A 589 4.60 -0.01 23.79
CA GLY A 589 5.11 -0.04 25.17
C GLY A 589 4.49 -1.18 25.99
N ASP A 590 4.98 -1.36 27.23
CA ASP A 590 4.51 -2.36 28.20
C ASP A 590 3.14 -2.00 28.83
N GLY A 591 2.14 -1.67 28.00
CA GLY A 591 0.79 -1.31 28.44
C GLY A 591 -0.16 -2.51 28.43
N GLY A 592 -0.72 -2.88 29.59
CA GLY A 592 -1.61 -4.03 29.78
C GLY A 592 -3.05 -3.91 29.24
N GLY A 593 -3.26 -3.16 28.15
CA GLY A 593 -4.58 -2.92 27.55
C GLY A 593 -4.83 -3.69 26.24
N SER A 594 -6.07 -3.72 25.76
CA SER A 594 -6.44 -4.34 24.47
C SER A 594 -5.86 -3.63 23.24
N ILE A 595 -5.46 -2.36 23.43
CA ILE A 595 -4.66 -1.53 22.52
C ILE A 595 -3.45 -1.04 23.32
N PRO A 596 -2.22 -1.44 22.97
CA PRO A 596 -1.00 -0.98 23.63
C PRO A 596 -0.72 0.51 23.34
N ASP A 597 0.06 1.16 24.21
CA ASP A 597 0.57 2.51 23.95
C ASP A 597 1.60 2.50 22.83
N VAL A 598 1.63 3.57 22.03
CA VAL A 598 2.61 3.75 20.94
C VAL A 598 3.67 4.76 21.35
N THR A 599 4.92 4.39 21.17
CA THR A 599 6.06 5.31 21.18
C THR A 599 6.57 5.49 19.75
N VAL A 600 7.03 6.69 19.42
CA VAL A 600 7.66 6.98 18.13
C VAL A 600 9.04 7.57 18.41
N ALA A 601 10.07 6.95 17.85
CA ALA A 601 11.46 7.36 18.03
C ALA A 601 12.16 7.51 16.67
N PRO A 602 13.06 8.49 16.52
CA PRO A 602 13.87 8.63 15.32
C PRO A 602 14.99 7.58 15.31
N GLU A 603 15.18 6.90 14.18
CA GLU A 603 16.32 6.03 13.93
C GLU A 603 17.00 6.40 12.61
N ARG A 604 18.30 6.14 12.51
CA ARG A 604 19.08 6.48 11.32
C ARG A 604 19.06 5.31 10.34
N GLN A 605 18.67 5.59 9.10
CA GLN A 605 18.78 4.62 8.01
C GLN A 605 20.23 4.47 7.54
N VAL A 606 20.58 3.27 7.09
CA VAL A 606 21.89 2.98 6.49
C VAL A 606 22.10 3.87 5.25
N PRO A 607 23.25 4.56 5.13
CA PRO A 607 23.59 5.34 3.94
C PRO A 607 23.59 4.52 2.66
N MET A 608 23.29 5.16 1.54
CA MET A 608 23.33 4.52 0.22
C MET A 608 24.76 4.11 -0.15
N ARG A 609 24.89 2.96 -0.80
CA ARG A 609 26.18 2.45 -1.31
C ARG A 609 26.77 3.43 -2.35
N PRO A 610 28.09 3.71 -2.34
CA PRO A 610 28.68 4.74 -3.21
C PRO A 610 28.49 4.56 -4.72
N ASP A 611 28.47 3.32 -5.22
CA ASP A 611 28.22 3.00 -6.63
C ASP A 611 26.79 3.34 -7.08
N LEU A 612 25.80 3.17 -6.20
CA LEU A 612 24.42 3.58 -6.47
C LEU A 612 24.25 5.09 -6.36
N LEU A 613 24.95 5.72 -5.42
CA LEU A 613 24.94 7.18 -5.29
C LEU A 613 25.54 7.86 -6.51
N ALA A 614 26.59 7.28 -7.11
CA ALA A 614 27.23 7.75 -8.33
C ALA A 614 26.33 7.67 -9.58
N LEU A 615 25.14 7.06 -9.49
CA LEU A 615 24.14 7.13 -10.56
C LEU A 615 23.50 8.52 -10.65
N PHE A 616 23.59 9.36 -9.62
CA PHE A 616 22.91 10.66 -9.60
C PHE A 616 23.91 11.80 -9.82
N ASP A 617 23.41 12.89 -10.43
CA ASP A 617 24.17 14.12 -10.51
C ASP A 617 24.29 14.76 -9.11
N VAL A 618 25.46 15.30 -8.78
CA VAL A 618 25.71 15.91 -7.47
C VAL A 618 24.86 17.16 -7.24
N GLU A 619 24.57 17.94 -8.29
CA GLU A 619 23.69 19.11 -8.22
C GLU A 619 22.25 18.70 -7.95
N GLU A 620 21.84 17.53 -8.45
CA GLU A 620 20.54 16.94 -8.10
C GLU A 620 20.51 16.51 -6.64
N LEU A 621 21.53 15.77 -6.18
CA LEU A 621 21.62 15.29 -4.81
C LEU A 621 21.66 16.43 -3.79
N ALA A 622 22.27 17.57 -4.12
CA ALA A 622 22.34 18.75 -3.27
C ALA A 622 20.95 19.33 -2.90
N LYS A 623 19.89 18.95 -3.64
CA LYS A 623 18.50 19.31 -3.30
C LYS A 623 17.95 18.51 -2.11
N TYR A 624 18.54 17.36 -1.78
CA TYR A 624 18.02 16.39 -0.80
C TYR A 624 19.00 16.08 0.34
N TYR A 625 20.30 16.08 0.04
CA TYR A 625 21.37 15.71 0.96
C TYR A 625 21.99 16.95 1.61
N THR A 626 22.56 16.76 2.79
CA THR A 626 23.40 17.78 3.42
C THR A 626 24.76 17.88 2.73
N ASP A 627 25.44 19.03 2.83
CA ASP A 627 26.79 19.19 2.26
C ASP A 627 27.79 18.18 2.85
N ASP A 628 27.66 17.85 4.15
CA ASP A 628 28.49 16.84 4.82
C ASP A 628 28.33 15.45 4.20
N GLU A 629 27.10 15.07 3.81
CA GLU A 629 26.85 13.79 3.15
C GLU A 629 27.37 13.76 1.71
N LEU A 630 27.49 14.91 1.06
CA LEU A 630 28.01 15.02 -0.31
C LEU A 630 29.51 15.28 -0.38
N ALA A 631 30.18 15.56 0.74
CA ALA A 631 31.61 15.83 0.79
C ALA A 631 32.45 14.68 0.20
N GLU A 632 31.98 13.44 0.33
CA GLU A 632 32.68 12.26 -0.20
C GLU A 632 32.24 11.85 -1.62
N HIS A 633 31.26 12.54 -2.22
CA HIS A 633 30.72 12.20 -3.54
C HIS A 633 31.79 12.31 -4.64
N PRO A 634 31.89 11.35 -5.58
CA PRO A 634 32.92 11.37 -6.63
C PRO A 634 32.98 12.67 -7.43
N GLY A 635 31.83 13.30 -7.69
CA GLY A 635 31.72 14.59 -8.40
C GLY A 635 32.17 15.83 -7.61
N ARG A 636 32.47 15.71 -6.31
CA ARG A 636 33.08 16.77 -5.48
C ARG A 636 34.54 16.48 -5.10
N ARG A 637 35.08 15.32 -5.50
CA ARG A 637 36.53 15.05 -5.37
C ARG A 637 37.26 15.77 -6.51
N PRO A 638 38.36 16.49 -6.23
CA PRO A 638 39.10 17.28 -7.21
C PRO A 638 39.76 16.46 -8.31
#